data_AF-A0AAD2JVD1-F1
#
_entry.id   AF-A0AAD2JVD1-F1
#
_cell.length_a   1.000
_cell.length_b   1.000
_cell.length_c   1.000
_cell.angle_alpha   90.00
_cell.angle_beta   90.00
_cell.angle_gamma   90.00
#
_symmetry.space_group_name_H-M   'P 1'
#
loop_
_entity.id
_entity.type
_entity.pdbx_description
1 polymer ?
#
loop_
_entity_poly.entity_id
_entity_poly.type
_entity_poly.pdbx_seq_one_letter_code
_entity_poly.pdbx_strand_id
1 'polypeptide(L)'
;MSPPPEPLVKCTRCTFRGPQSAFPQLPSLQYTRHCHKCREKNLKSRGAAKEKEPSASLRGKDNSGGILPKLSRETLLALIREHGSNKAFETECYLDLAEINLRPEIACSPKAVADELARQVWEATGYRFVYKQKRPSRTNPSIVRFEYHCAQLEGEKTKNQLIADPKKRRARVTMDYFACNGWLNVIINELDLSTGTFRLSHHLAHTHYTNISISDDIKSLVKQMKTSTPTKIWEEVVKLDPTTELTERQIYRFWSDINQGAWRKCDDQVASALALLQEYEDMTVEIIELKQETGLSSIAFCFCEIINDFGKDTEEIAMDSTWKTNAAGYELYAIVAEANGTALPLAFVFTTSTGDNAAEGAKDRMLQQVLGAVSRKCPNIQFVHTDKDISEINAAKTALPGTKHQLCMWHGPRYVKERLAEDKRPAHYDPRKAHMVFDFIDPTWAPGIDRIQEDASQHEQNNSEQEEDSNNVNGPDGIQTKTLLPPIFVLTQGDIRHPIYPNPPKARKTDLGVFCPPEHRDVTLDLYKMHGRLHPEIPVYEPDDPDSEEPNPFLSADAIYNSAVYDMYFHCFDLDLSQLWAYMWNRWYSPAQWKLWARASEPAIPRINTTMIVESLWKHVKHRDLAEFNRPRLDLVTHVIILNLLPRIKRNLDSIRKMRRAGRGPTLVGWQKDFRATWVDLSKSDDHRLTEKQLRWLRKPKNTKNRDERLTQLDQESKRTHGTYFTYVDKWVCSCSAFLMSRFLLCKHLVREVNQTLSNSPLRDLALFANLRRNHFPPYYVIPGIHDIEENEPEPEHDVEIMVLHRGHSRSQSTSSSRMQTPEPDDDEDNDRAPSPGPVTGPGLDDLESIDPSGDDDRDEDNNIRAFASDDEGTAGDRVYISEAQRENLKRSFEALMETISRPSGIAPQLAEALRPALQMVEDAGGHIQAHKRKRKSQRTYKDSNKYTMFTE
;
A
#
# COMPACT_ATOMS: atom_id res chain seq x y z
N MET A 1 -13.73 55.28 -69.34
CA MET A 1 -13.57 54.16 -68.38
C MET A 1 -13.39 54.77 -67.00
N SER A 2 -14.34 54.54 -66.09
CA SER A 2 -14.27 55.08 -64.72
C SER A 2 -13.14 54.39 -63.93
N PRO A 3 -12.39 55.12 -63.09
CA PRO A 3 -11.30 54.53 -62.32
C PRO A 3 -11.84 53.47 -61.33
N PRO A 4 -11.05 52.40 -61.06
CA PRO A 4 -11.46 51.35 -60.14
C PRO A 4 -11.64 51.90 -58.71
N PRO A 5 -12.59 51.34 -57.93
CA PRO A 5 -12.84 51.80 -56.57
C PRO A 5 -11.63 51.54 -55.65
N GLU A 6 -11.26 52.56 -54.88
CA GLU A 6 -10.10 52.56 -53.98
C GLU A 6 -10.26 51.50 -52.86
N PRO A 7 -9.23 50.68 -52.56
CA PRO A 7 -9.35 49.62 -51.55
C PRO A 7 -9.50 50.20 -50.13
N LEU A 8 -10.51 49.70 -49.39
CA LEU A 8 -10.79 50.14 -48.02
C LEU A 8 -9.91 49.43 -46.99
N VAL A 9 -9.22 50.21 -46.14
CA VAL A 9 -8.34 49.75 -45.06
C VAL A 9 -9.10 49.74 -43.71
N LYS A 10 -8.90 48.70 -42.89
CA LYS A 10 -9.54 48.54 -41.56
C LYS A 10 -8.64 49.08 -40.44
N CYS A 11 -9.23 49.82 -39.50
CA CYS A 11 -8.56 50.23 -38.27
C CYS A 11 -8.27 49.02 -37.37
N THR A 12 -7.06 48.94 -36.79
CA THR A 12 -6.69 47.82 -35.89
C THR A 12 -7.29 47.91 -34.48
N ARG A 13 -7.93 49.05 -34.12
CA ARG A 13 -8.49 49.30 -32.78
C ARG A 13 -9.99 49.55 -32.72
N CYS A 14 -10.68 49.56 -33.85
CA CYS A 14 -12.14 49.66 -33.92
C CYS A 14 -12.68 49.05 -35.22
N THR A 15 -14.00 49.09 -35.41
CA THR A 15 -14.67 48.51 -36.58
C THR A 15 -14.61 49.38 -37.85
N PHE A 16 -14.01 50.58 -37.79
CA PHE A 16 -13.95 51.51 -38.92
C PHE A 16 -13.17 50.96 -40.13
N ARG A 17 -13.73 51.12 -41.33
CA ARG A 17 -13.10 50.86 -42.63
C ARG A 17 -13.26 52.09 -43.53
N GLY A 18 -12.20 52.52 -44.19
CA GLY A 18 -12.20 53.70 -45.06
C GLY A 18 -11.04 53.67 -46.05
N PRO A 19 -11.01 54.56 -47.05
CA PRO A 19 -9.85 54.71 -47.94
C PRO A 19 -8.60 55.07 -47.12
N GLN A 20 -7.42 54.76 -47.64
CA GLN A 20 -6.16 54.96 -46.90
C GLN A 20 -5.92 56.43 -46.52
N SER A 21 -6.44 57.36 -47.32
CA SER A 21 -6.49 58.81 -47.05
C SER A 21 -7.29 59.21 -45.82
N ALA A 22 -8.21 58.38 -45.33
CA ALA A 22 -8.99 58.61 -44.12
C ALA A 22 -8.23 58.26 -42.82
N PHE A 23 -7.00 57.76 -42.92
CA PHE A 23 -6.11 57.51 -41.78
C PHE A 23 -5.12 58.69 -41.60
N PRO A 24 -4.73 59.02 -40.36
CA PRO A 24 -3.75 60.06 -40.12
C PRO A 24 -2.40 59.72 -40.76
N GLN A 25 -1.80 60.67 -41.48
CA GLN A 25 -0.45 60.54 -42.03
C GLN A 25 0.60 60.97 -40.98
N LEU A 26 1.70 60.22 -40.89
CA LEU A 26 2.86 60.57 -40.09
C LEU A 26 3.78 61.54 -40.86
N PRO A 27 4.69 62.25 -40.18
CA PRO A 27 5.71 63.09 -40.84
C PRO A 27 6.56 62.33 -41.87
N SER A 28 6.66 61.00 -41.75
CA SER A 28 7.31 60.10 -42.71
C SER A 28 6.46 59.78 -43.96
N LEU A 29 5.38 60.51 -44.20
CA LEU A 29 4.41 60.31 -45.29
C LEU A 29 3.68 58.96 -45.28
N GLN A 30 3.87 58.13 -44.24
CA GLN A 30 3.15 56.87 -44.06
C GLN A 30 1.85 57.06 -43.26
N TYR A 31 0.76 56.41 -43.72
CA TYR A 31 -0.51 56.40 -43.02
C TYR A 31 -0.48 55.48 -41.80
N THR A 32 -1.06 55.94 -40.68
CA THR A 32 -1.14 55.17 -39.44
C THR A 32 -2.14 54.02 -39.54
N ARG A 33 -1.96 52.97 -38.73
CA ARG A 33 -2.88 51.81 -38.66
C ARG A 33 -4.15 52.08 -37.83
N HIS A 34 -4.27 53.25 -37.20
CA HIS A 34 -5.38 53.64 -36.35
C HIS A 34 -6.11 54.84 -36.96
N CYS A 35 -7.45 54.83 -36.99
CA CYS A 35 -8.20 55.99 -37.48
C CYS A 35 -8.02 57.22 -36.56
N HIS A 36 -8.37 58.41 -37.07
CA HIS A 36 -8.28 59.68 -36.33
C HIS A 36 -8.90 59.60 -34.93
N LYS A 37 -10.11 59.03 -34.79
CA LYS A 37 -10.79 58.86 -33.48
C LYS A 37 -10.00 58.01 -32.48
N CYS A 38 -9.39 56.91 -32.94
CA CYS A 38 -8.58 56.05 -32.06
C CYS A 38 -7.25 56.71 -31.67
N ARG A 39 -6.67 57.52 -32.57
CA ARG A 39 -5.46 58.30 -32.29
C ARG A 39 -5.72 59.42 -31.29
N GLU A 40 -6.83 60.15 -31.43
CA GLU A 40 -7.26 61.16 -30.46
C GLU A 40 -7.58 60.56 -29.09
N LYS A 41 -8.25 59.40 -29.03
CA LYS A 41 -8.46 58.69 -27.76
C LYS A 41 -7.14 58.30 -27.09
N ASN A 42 -6.13 57.87 -27.87
CA ASN A 42 -4.81 57.51 -27.34
C ASN A 42 -4.02 58.74 -26.87
N LEU A 43 -4.16 59.89 -27.56
CA LEU A 43 -3.58 61.16 -27.14
C LEU A 43 -4.25 61.69 -25.86
N LYS A 44 -5.59 61.57 -25.74
CA LYS A 44 -6.33 61.91 -24.52
C LYS A 44 -6.00 60.98 -23.35
N SER A 45 -5.81 59.66 -23.58
CA SER A 45 -5.36 58.74 -22.52
C SER A 45 -3.92 58.97 -22.07
N ARG A 46 -3.06 59.54 -22.93
CA ARG A 46 -1.71 60.00 -22.52
C ARG A 46 -1.72 61.38 -21.86
N GLY A 47 -2.71 62.23 -22.14
CA GLY A 47 -2.91 63.53 -21.50
C GLY A 47 -3.54 63.46 -20.11
N ALA A 48 -4.38 62.46 -19.84
CA ALA A 48 -5.08 62.28 -18.56
C ALA A 48 -4.25 61.60 -17.45
N ALA A 49 -2.99 61.20 -17.74
CA ALA A 49 -2.05 60.67 -16.73
C ALA A 49 -1.17 61.77 -16.10
N LYS A 50 -1.61 63.03 -16.15
CA LYS A 50 -0.85 64.20 -15.70
C LYS A 50 -1.67 65.14 -14.82
N GLU A 51 -2.47 64.58 -13.91
CA GLU A 51 -2.89 65.27 -12.69
C GLU A 51 -2.26 64.51 -11.53
N LYS A 52 -1.16 65.05 -11.01
CA LYS A 52 -0.46 64.56 -9.83
C LYS A 52 -0.83 65.48 -8.67
N GLU A 53 -1.43 64.90 -7.63
CA GLU A 53 -1.32 65.41 -6.27
C GLU A 53 0.17 65.45 -5.85
N PRO A 54 0.56 66.34 -4.91
CA PRO A 54 1.95 66.75 -4.77
C PRO A 54 2.78 65.62 -4.15
N SER A 55 3.66 65.02 -4.94
CA SER A 55 4.80 64.27 -4.41
C SER A 55 5.75 65.25 -3.75
N ALA A 56 6.06 65.06 -2.46
CA ALA A 56 7.12 65.79 -1.77
C ALA A 56 8.46 65.50 -2.46
N SER A 57 8.85 66.39 -3.37
CA SER A 57 10.17 66.40 -3.98
C SER A 57 11.12 67.12 -3.02
N LEU A 58 12.07 66.38 -2.43
CA LEU A 58 13.27 66.99 -1.84
C LEU A 58 14.25 67.34 -2.97
N ARG A 59 13.85 68.25 -3.87
CA ARG A 59 14.81 69.16 -4.48
C ARG A 59 14.86 70.37 -3.57
N GLY A 60 15.86 70.43 -2.70
CA GLY A 60 16.34 71.72 -2.21
C GLY A 60 16.60 72.58 -3.44
N LYS A 61 15.76 73.60 -3.66
CA LYS A 61 15.98 74.62 -4.68
C LYS A 61 17.06 75.55 -4.16
N ASP A 62 18.31 75.10 -4.23
CA ASP A 62 19.44 76.00 -4.30
C ASP A 62 20.03 75.88 -5.71
N ASN A 63 19.81 76.92 -6.50
CA ASN A 63 20.42 77.12 -7.80
C ASN A 63 21.94 77.21 -7.65
N SER A 64 22.62 76.07 -7.75
CA SER A 64 24.02 75.97 -8.16
C SER A 64 24.15 74.68 -8.99
N GLY A 65 24.97 74.70 -10.05
CA GLY A 65 25.16 73.54 -10.94
C GLY A 65 25.49 72.27 -10.13
N GLY A 66 24.54 71.34 -10.05
CA GLY A 66 24.46 70.42 -8.91
C GLY A 66 25.32 69.17 -9.01
N ILE A 67 26.39 69.13 -8.22
CA ILE A 67 27.17 67.94 -7.88
C ILE A 67 26.25 66.95 -7.13
N LEU A 68 26.21 65.68 -7.55
CA LEU A 68 25.49 64.62 -6.82
C LEU A 68 26.06 64.50 -5.39
N PRO A 69 25.22 64.36 -4.35
CA PRO A 69 25.70 64.27 -2.97
C PRO A 69 26.57 63.02 -2.79
N LYS A 70 27.79 63.19 -2.23
CA LYS A 70 28.63 62.08 -1.78
C LYS A 70 28.14 61.64 -0.40
N LEU A 71 27.73 60.39 -0.28
CA LEU A 71 27.22 59.79 0.96
C LEU A 71 28.10 58.62 1.40
N SER A 72 28.27 58.45 2.71
CA SER A 72 28.80 57.22 3.28
C SER A 72 27.78 56.08 3.19
N ARG A 73 28.25 54.84 3.30
CA ARG A 73 27.40 53.64 3.30
C ARG A 73 26.31 53.72 4.37
N GLU A 74 26.68 54.13 5.58
CA GLU A 74 25.77 54.20 6.74
C GLU A 74 24.69 55.26 6.54
N THR A 75 25.07 56.42 6.00
CA THR A 75 24.13 57.51 5.70
C THR A 75 23.13 57.11 4.62
N LEU A 76 23.59 56.43 3.56
CA LEU A 76 22.69 55.89 2.54
C LEU A 76 21.71 54.88 3.12
N LEU A 77 22.17 53.93 3.93
CA LEU A 77 21.29 52.91 4.52
C LEU A 77 20.31 53.50 5.54
N ALA A 78 20.69 54.55 6.27
CA ALA A 78 19.79 55.28 7.15
C ALA A 78 18.68 56.00 6.36
N LEU A 79 19.05 56.72 5.29
CA LEU A 79 18.11 57.38 4.38
C LEU A 79 17.14 56.38 3.74
N ILE A 80 17.65 55.23 3.31
CA ILE A 80 16.85 54.16 2.72
C ILE A 80 15.93 53.50 3.76
N ARG A 81 16.36 53.34 5.03
CA ARG A 81 15.49 52.80 6.08
C ARG A 81 14.34 53.75 6.42
N GLU A 82 14.64 55.05 6.55
CA GLU A 82 13.68 56.08 6.92
C GLU A 82 12.61 56.32 5.83
N HIS A 83 13.01 56.26 4.56
CA HIS A 83 12.13 56.57 3.44
C HIS A 83 11.69 55.37 2.59
N GLY A 84 12.39 54.24 2.69
CA GLY A 84 12.22 53.10 1.79
C GLY A 84 11.33 51.98 2.32
N SER A 85 11.05 51.93 3.63
CA SER A 85 10.10 50.99 4.20
C SER A 85 8.67 51.54 4.04
N ASN A 86 7.90 50.97 3.12
CA ASN A 86 6.47 51.24 2.89
C ASN A 86 6.09 52.59 2.24
N LYS A 87 7.02 53.30 1.58
CA LYS A 87 6.72 54.51 0.78
C LYS A 87 7.38 54.45 -0.59
N ALA A 88 6.97 55.33 -1.50
CA ALA A 88 7.68 55.54 -2.76
C ALA A 88 8.97 56.32 -2.50
N PHE A 89 10.10 55.87 -3.06
CA PHE A 89 11.40 56.50 -2.86
C PHE A 89 12.22 56.50 -4.16
N GLU A 90 13.01 57.56 -4.35
CA GLU A 90 13.94 57.72 -5.45
C GLU A 90 15.18 58.43 -4.91
N THR A 91 16.35 57.81 -5.05
CA THR A 91 17.62 58.31 -4.52
C THR A 91 18.72 58.13 -5.56
N GLU A 92 19.53 59.18 -5.73
CA GLU A 92 20.75 59.16 -6.54
C GLU A 92 21.88 59.84 -5.77
N CYS A 93 23.01 59.14 -5.61
CA CYS A 93 24.17 59.65 -4.86
C CYS A 93 25.50 59.05 -5.36
N TYR A 94 26.60 59.70 -4.99
CA TYR A 94 27.94 59.08 -5.04
C TYR A 94 28.20 58.34 -3.74
N LEU A 95 28.71 57.13 -3.84
CA LEU A 95 29.09 56.29 -2.70
C LEU A 95 30.60 56.13 -2.63
N ASP A 96 31.12 56.20 -1.41
CA ASP A 96 32.43 55.66 -1.09
C ASP A 96 32.32 54.13 -0.99
N LEU A 97 32.89 53.43 -1.96
CA LEU A 97 32.79 51.97 -2.04
C LEU A 97 33.82 51.27 -1.16
N ALA A 98 34.83 52.00 -0.66
CA ALA A 98 35.84 51.46 0.26
C ALA A 98 35.24 51.03 1.61
N GLU A 99 34.07 51.56 1.98
CA GLU A 99 33.33 51.20 3.20
C GLU A 99 32.47 49.93 3.06
N ILE A 100 32.40 49.33 1.87
CA ILE A 100 31.59 48.13 1.61
C ILE A 100 32.43 46.90 1.93
N ASN A 101 32.33 46.45 3.18
CA ASN A 101 32.94 45.20 3.62
C ASN A 101 32.27 44.01 2.92
N LEU A 102 32.95 43.41 1.95
CA LEU A 102 32.59 42.11 1.39
C LEU A 102 32.80 41.03 2.46
N ARG A 103 31.96 39.99 2.44
CA ARG A 103 32.17 38.82 3.30
C ARG A 103 33.52 38.15 2.95
N PRO A 104 34.24 37.58 3.93
CA PRO A 104 35.58 37.03 3.72
C PRO A 104 35.68 35.99 2.61
N GLU A 105 34.59 35.27 2.32
CA GLU A 105 34.55 34.19 1.33
C GLU A 105 34.33 34.68 -0.12
N ILE A 106 34.11 35.97 -0.36
CA ILE A 106 33.74 36.52 -1.68
C ILE A 106 34.93 37.24 -2.33
N ALA A 107 35.32 36.81 -3.53
CA ALA A 107 36.36 37.49 -4.31
C ALA A 107 35.97 38.94 -4.63
N CYS A 108 36.86 39.89 -4.32
CA CYS A 108 36.65 41.31 -4.58
C CYS A 108 36.55 41.58 -6.09
N SER A 109 35.34 41.82 -6.57
CA SER A 109 35.05 42.17 -7.97
C SER A 109 34.00 43.29 -8.01
N PRO A 110 33.96 44.13 -9.08
CA PRO A 110 32.96 45.18 -9.23
C PRO A 110 31.52 44.62 -9.11
N LYS A 111 31.30 43.40 -9.62
CA LYS A 111 30.01 42.72 -9.50
C LYS A 111 29.70 42.30 -8.06
N ALA A 112 30.68 41.76 -7.33
CA ALA A 112 30.50 41.38 -5.93
C ALA A 112 30.12 42.59 -5.06
N VAL A 113 30.74 43.74 -5.29
CA VAL A 113 30.40 45.00 -4.61
C VAL A 113 28.96 45.43 -4.92
N ALA A 114 28.56 45.37 -6.20
CA ALA A 114 27.19 45.71 -6.60
C ALA A 114 26.13 44.75 -6.04
N ASP A 115 26.43 43.44 -6.01
CA ASP A 115 25.53 42.41 -5.45
C ASP A 115 25.41 42.57 -3.92
N GLU A 116 26.49 42.90 -3.22
CA GLU A 116 26.48 43.18 -1.78
C GLU A 116 25.69 44.45 -1.44
N LEU A 117 25.81 45.51 -2.24
CA LEU A 117 24.96 46.69 -2.10
C LEU A 117 23.47 46.36 -2.29
N ALA A 118 23.13 45.57 -3.32
CA ALA A 118 21.74 45.14 -3.55
C ALA A 118 21.19 44.32 -2.36
N ARG A 119 22.03 43.47 -1.74
CA ARG A 119 21.69 42.70 -0.53
C ARG A 119 21.43 43.61 0.66
N GLN A 120 22.29 44.60 0.91
CA GLN A 120 22.11 45.55 2.02
C GLN A 120 20.88 46.45 1.83
N VAL A 121 20.57 46.83 0.59
CA VAL A 121 19.32 47.53 0.24
C VAL A 121 18.11 46.64 0.57
N TRP A 122 18.18 45.35 0.27
CA TRP A 122 17.11 44.41 0.63
C TRP A 122 16.94 44.31 2.15
N GLU A 123 18.02 44.15 2.92
CA GLU A 123 17.95 44.13 4.39
C GLU A 123 17.37 45.41 4.98
N ALA A 124 17.66 46.56 4.37
CA ALA A 124 17.19 47.86 4.83
C ALA A 124 15.73 48.17 4.46
N THR A 125 15.24 47.67 3.31
CA THR A 125 13.92 48.03 2.76
C THR A 125 12.88 46.92 2.80
N GLY A 126 13.32 45.66 2.92
CA GLY A 126 12.51 44.48 2.67
C GLY A 126 12.19 44.23 1.17
N TYR A 127 12.67 45.06 0.25
CA TYR A 127 12.50 44.88 -1.20
C TYR A 127 13.74 44.24 -1.83
N ARG A 128 13.58 43.06 -2.45
CA ARG A 128 14.67 42.33 -3.09
C ARG A 128 14.86 42.80 -4.54
N PHE A 129 16.08 43.16 -4.92
CA PHE A 129 16.44 43.52 -6.30
C PHE A 129 17.27 42.41 -6.96
N VAL A 130 16.79 41.90 -8.10
CA VAL A 130 17.39 40.79 -8.85
C VAL A 130 18.18 41.35 -10.03
N TYR A 131 19.43 40.91 -10.17
CA TYR A 131 20.32 41.29 -11.26
C TYR A 131 19.71 40.95 -12.64
N LYS A 132 19.87 41.87 -13.61
CA LYS A 132 19.41 41.70 -14.99
C LYS A 132 20.55 41.65 -15.98
N GLN A 133 21.38 42.67 -15.97
CA GLN A 133 22.42 42.83 -16.99
C GLN A 133 23.55 43.74 -16.55
N LYS A 134 24.71 43.52 -17.17
CA LYS A 134 25.91 44.37 -17.10
C LYS A 134 25.95 45.19 -18.39
N ARG A 135 26.07 46.51 -18.28
CA ARG A 135 26.22 47.40 -19.44
C ARG A 135 27.48 48.26 -19.27
N PRO A 136 28.50 48.10 -20.13
CA PRO A 136 29.62 49.04 -20.15
C PRO A 136 29.14 50.41 -20.63
N SER A 137 29.78 51.47 -20.15
CA SER A 137 29.49 52.82 -20.62
C SER A 137 29.94 52.98 -22.07
N ARG A 138 29.14 53.70 -22.86
CA ARG A 138 29.45 53.99 -24.27
C ARG A 138 30.60 54.98 -24.42
N THR A 139 30.90 55.75 -23.37
CA THR A 139 31.94 56.79 -23.37
C THR A 139 33.24 56.35 -22.70
N ASN A 140 33.19 55.40 -21.77
CA ASN A 140 34.38 54.86 -21.11
C ASN A 140 34.16 53.37 -20.76
N PRO A 141 34.84 52.42 -21.44
CA PRO A 141 34.67 50.99 -21.22
C PRO A 141 34.93 50.55 -19.78
N SER A 142 35.79 51.26 -19.05
CA SER A 142 36.11 50.97 -17.65
C SER A 142 34.95 51.26 -16.70
N ILE A 143 33.95 52.06 -17.11
CA ILE A 143 32.76 52.33 -16.30
C ILE A 143 31.68 51.32 -16.66
N VAL A 144 31.22 50.58 -15.67
CA VAL A 144 30.19 49.55 -15.84
C VAL A 144 28.98 49.87 -14.99
N ARG A 145 27.80 49.71 -15.59
CA ARG A 145 26.50 49.71 -14.90
C ARG A 145 26.01 48.29 -14.68
N PHE A 146 25.73 47.95 -13.44
CA PHE A 146 24.97 46.76 -13.05
C PHE A 146 23.52 47.17 -12.80
N GLU A 147 22.61 46.55 -13.54
CA GLU A 147 21.18 46.85 -13.48
C GLU A 147 20.43 45.71 -12.78
N TYR A 148 19.59 46.08 -11.80
CA TYR A 148 18.77 45.18 -10.99
C TYR A 148 17.32 45.68 -10.99
N HIS A 149 16.35 44.77 -11.01
CA HIS A 149 14.92 45.10 -10.95
C HIS A 149 14.29 44.47 -9.71
N CYS A 150 13.21 45.05 -9.18
CA CYS A 150 12.49 44.46 -8.05
C CYS A 150 12.02 43.04 -8.37
N ALA A 151 12.24 42.09 -7.45
CA ALA A 151 11.87 40.68 -7.61
C ALA A 151 10.36 40.48 -7.82
N GLN A 152 9.55 41.38 -7.24
CA GLN A 152 8.09 41.38 -7.31
C GLN A 152 7.56 42.34 -8.39
N LEU A 153 8.39 42.77 -9.36
CA LEU A 153 7.93 43.63 -10.46
C LEU A 153 7.01 42.85 -11.43
N GLU A 154 5.87 43.41 -11.82
CA GLU A 154 4.91 42.74 -12.73
C GLU A 154 5.53 42.29 -14.08
N GLY A 155 6.50 43.04 -14.60
CA GLY A 155 7.28 42.67 -15.78
C GLY A 155 8.16 41.42 -15.61
N GLU A 156 8.41 40.99 -14.37
CA GLU A 156 9.19 39.81 -14.00
C GLU A 156 8.35 38.54 -13.83
N LYS A 157 7.03 38.64 -14.05
CA LYS A 157 6.17 37.47 -14.09
C LYS A 157 6.61 36.56 -15.23
N THR A 158 7.20 35.41 -14.89
CA THR A 158 7.65 34.42 -15.87
C THR A 158 6.47 33.99 -16.75
N LYS A 159 6.63 34.07 -18.08
CA LYS A 159 5.67 33.60 -19.08
C LYS A 159 5.63 32.07 -19.14
N ASN A 160 5.25 31.41 -18.05
CA ASN A 160 4.84 30.01 -18.13
C ASN A 160 3.35 30.00 -18.45
N GLN A 161 2.99 29.56 -19.66
CA GLN A 161 1.58 29.35 -20.00
C GLN A 161 1.00 28.33 -19.02
N LEU A 162 -0.07 28.72 -18.33
CA LEU A 162 -0.82 27.81 -17.48
C LEU A 162 -1.39 26.68 -18.35
N ILE A 163 -1.40 25.46 -17.81
CA ILE A 163 -2.12 24.33 -18.42
C ILE A 163 -3.59 24.77 -18.57
N ALA A 164 -4.14 24.62 -19.78
CA ALA A 164 -5.46 25.12 -20.15
C ALA A 164 -6.55 24.61 -19.19
N ASP A 165 -6.49 23.32 -18.85
CA ASP A 165 -7.38 22.65 -17.92
C ASP A 165 -7.16 23.10 -16.45
N PRO A 166 -8.14 23.78 -15.82
CA PRO A 166 -8.05 24.23 -14.44
C PRO A 166 -7.84 23.10 -13.42
N LYS A 167 -8.35 21.89 -13.68
CA LYS A 167 -8.23 20.74 -12.76
C LYS A 167 -6.82 20.16 -12.73
N LYS A 168 -6.03 20.39 -13.78
CA LYS A 168 -4.63 19.94 -13.91
C LYS A 168 -3.63 21.00 -13.41
N ARG A 169 -4.10 22.17 -12.99
CA ARG A 169 -3.26 23.21 -12.39
C ARG A 169 -2.93 22.79 -10.97
N ARG A 170 -1.64 22.64 -10.67
CA ARG A 170 -1.18 22.48 -9.29
C ARG A 170 -1.25 23.84 -8.61
N ALA A 171 -1.78 23.90 -7.38
CA ALA A 171 -1.66 25.08 -6.54
C ALA A 171 -0.17 25.37 -6.31
N ARG A 172 0.34 26.45 -6.90
CA ARG A 172 1.64 27.01 -6.55
C ARG A 172 1.36 28.21 -5.66
N VAL A 173 2.02 28.28 -4.52
CA VAL A 173 2.15 29.55 -3.80
C VAL A 173 2.91 30.47 -4.74
N THR A 174 2.20 31.43 -5.34
CA THR A 174 2.78 32.40 -6.26
C THR A 174 3.19 33.62 -5.47
N MET A 175 4.41 34.08 -5.69
CA MET A 175 4.85 35.40 -5.22
C MET A 175 3.97 36.47 -5.88
N ASP A 176 3.44 37.40 -5.08
CA ASP A 176 2.66 38.52 -5.60
C ASP A 176 3.55 39.48 -6.39
N TYR A 177 2.99 40.02 -7.47
CA TYR A 177 3.67 40.95 -8.36
C TYR A 177 2.95 42.29 -8.42
N PHE A 178 3.71 43.38 -8.52
CA PHE A 178 3.23 44.75 -8.41
C PHE A 178 3.81 45.62 -9.53
N ALA A 179 3.05 46.64 -9.93
CA ALA A 179 3.48 47.66 -10.90
C ALA A 179 4.42 48.71 -10.26
N CYS A 180 5.39 48.27 -9.44
CA CYS A 180 6.24 49.16 -8.65
C CYS A 180 7.29 49.92 -9.47
N ASN A 181 7.58 49.45 -10.69
CA ASN A 181 8.65 49.96 -11.55
C ASN A 181 9.98 50.09 -10.81
N GLY A 182 10.22 49.19 -9.84
CA GLY A 182 11.38 49.25 -8.97
C GLY A 182 12.65 48.81 -9.67
N TRP A 183 13.70 49.64 -9.64
CA TRP A 183 15.01 49.31 -10.19
C TRP A 183 16.14 49.91 -9.35
N LEU A 184 17.27 49.22 -9.39
CA LEU A 184 18.54 49.60 -8.76
C LEU A 184 19.64 49.55 -9.81
N ASN A 185 20.38 50.63 -9.95
CA ASN A 185 21.56 50.73 -10.80
C ASN A 185 22.77 51.08 -9.96
N VAL A 186 23.80 50.24 -10.04
CA VAL A 186 25.10 50.48 -9.42
C VAL A 186 26.11 50.68 -10.54
N ILE A 187 26.74 51.86 -10.58
CA ILE A 187 27.71 52.24 -11.61
C ILE A 187 29.09 52.32 -10.95
N ILE A 188 30.03 51.50 -11.42
CA ILE A 188 31.36 51.34 -10.82
C ILE A 188 32.41 51.49 -11.90
N ASN A 189 33.54 52.12 -11.57
CA ASN A 189 34.74 52.10 -12.41
C ASN A 189 35.57 50.85 -12.10
N GLU A 190 35.77 49.97 -13.07
CA GLU A 190 36.52 48.72 -12.90
C GLU A 190 38.02 48.96 -12.60
N LEU A 191 38.55 50.14 -12.92
CA LEU A 191 39.93 50.53 -12.62
C LEU A 191 40.08 51.23 -11.25
N ASP A 192 38.97 51.67 -10.66
CA ASP A 192 38.96 52.40 -9.39
C ASP A 192 37.69 52.04 -8.61
N LEU A 193 37.84 51.09 -7.69
CA LEU A 193 36.79 50.62 -6.79
C LEU A 193 36.61 51.52 -5.55
N SER A 194 37.21 52.73 -5.51
CA SER A 194 37.03 53.64 -4.37
C SER A 194 35.66 54.33 -4.37
N THR A 195 35.09 54.59 -5.55
CA THR A 195 33.84 55.36 -5.68
C THR A 195 32.89 54.79 -6.73
N GLY A 196 31.59 54.93 -6.48
CA GLY A 196 30.54 54.48 -7.39
C GLY A 196 29.32 55.38 -7.37
N THR A 197 28.50 55.33 -8.41
CA THR A 197 27.21 56.00 -8.43
C THR A 197 26.10 55.00 -8.14
N PHE A 198 25.26 55.34 -7.17
CA PHE A 198 24.11 54.55 -6.76
C PHE A 198 22.83 55.25 -7.18
N ARG A 199 21.93 54.52 -7.83
CA ARG A 199 20.61 55.00 -8.25
C ARG A 199 19.57 53.95 -7.92
N LEU A 200 18.57 54.32 -7.14
CA LEU A 200 17.52 53.43 -6.69
C LEU A 200 16.18 54.14 -6.82
N SER A 201 15.19 53.45 -7.38
CA SER A 201 13.81 53.94 -7.45
C SER A 201 12.83 52.81 -7.18
N HIS A 202 11.77 53.11 -6.43
CA HIS A 202 10.65 52.22 -6.16
C HIS A 202 9.38 53.05 -5.93
N HIS A 203 8.40 52.98 -6.84
CA HIS A 203 7.29 53.95 -6.88
C HIS A 203 5.98 53.46 -6.23
N LEU A 204 5.90 52.19 -5.83
CA LEU A 204 4.72 51.62 -5.18
C LEU A 204 5.17 50.77 -4.00
N ALA A 205 4.72 51.11 -2.80
CA ALA A 205 4.91 50.26 -1.63
C ALA A 205 4.04 49.00 -1.78
N HIS A 206 4.64 47.84 -1.53
CA HIS A 206 3.95 46.55 -1.51
C HIS A 206 4.49 45.65 -0.41
N THR A 207 3.89 44.47 -0.25
CA THR A 207 4.34 43.45 0.70
C THR A 207 5.81 43.10 0.47
N HIS A 208 6.55 42.91 1.57
CA HIS A 208 7.98 42.64 1.52
C HIS A 208 8.29 41.30 0.86
N TYR A 209 9.51 41.18 0.35
CA TYR A 209 9.99 39.95 -0.25
C TYR A 209 10.31 38.93 0.85
N THR A 210 9.65 37.77 0.80
CA THR A 210 9.89 36.65 1.71
C THR A 210 11.00 35.73 1.19
N ASN A 211 12.06 35.52 1.98
CA ASN A 211 13.14 34.61 1.61
C ASN A 211 12.85 33.17 1.99
N ILE A 212 12.42 32.36 1.04
CA ILE A 212 12.20 30.92 1.23
C ILE A 212 13.48 30.07 1.02
N SER A 213 14.68 30.65 0.99
CA SER A 213 15.92 29.87 0.84
C SER A 213 16.27 29.13 2.14
N ILE A 214 16.73 27.88 2.02
CA ILE A 214 17.21 27.09 3.16
C ILE A 214 18.43 27.79 3.78
N SER A 215 18.40 28.04 5.10
CA SER A 215 19.51 28.64 5.85
C SER A 215 20.72 27.70 5.91
N ASP A 216 21.91 28.24 6.14
CA ASP A 216 23.14 27.44 6.18
C ASP A 216 23.21 26.50 7.40
N ASP A 217 22.54 26.86 8.50
CA ASP A 217 22.39 26.00 9.68
C ASP A 217 21.54 24.76 9.35
N ILE A 218 20.40 24.96 8.68
CA ILE A 218 19.54 23.85 8.23
C ILE A 218 20.24 23.02 7.16
N LYS A 219 20.99 23.63 6.24
CA LYS A 219 21.81 22.87 5.28
C LYS A 219 22.84 21.99 6.00
N SER A 220 23.45 22.48 7.07
CA SER A 220 24.42 21.74 7.87
C SER A 220 23.75 20.57 8.61
N LEU A 221 22.57 20.79 9.18
CA LEU A 221 21.74 19.74 9.78
C LEU A 221 21.40 18.63 8.78
N VAL A 222 20.91 18.99 7.59
CA VAL A 222 20.57 18.00 6.54
C VAL A 222 21.80 17.19 6.13
N LYS A 223 22.99 17.80 6.09
CA LYS A 223 24.26 17.08 5.83
C LYS A 223 24.64 16.13 6.97
N GLN A 224 24.44 16.51 8.23
CA GLN A 224 24.70 15.64 9.38
C GLN A 224 23.74 14.46 9.42
N MET A 225 22.48 14.69 9.08
CA MET A 225 21.43 13.67 9.03
C MET A 225 21.30 12.99 7.65
N LYS A 226 22.37 12.92 6.86
CA LYS A 226 22.34 12.43 5.48
C LYS A 226 21.71 11.04 5.32
N THR A 227 21.88 10.15 6.31
CA THR A 227 21.36 8.78 6.34
C THR A 227 19.93 8.67 6.89
N SER A 228 19.35 9.75 7.41
CA SER A 228 17.97 9.79 7.91
C SER A 228 16.96 10.05 6.77
N THR A 229 15.69 9.71 7.01
CA THR A 229 14.60 10.02 6.06
C THR A 229 14.32 11.53 6.04
N PRO A 230 13.90 12.11 4.90
CA PRO A 230 13.62 13.54 4.80
C PRO A 230 12.58 14.04 5.80
N THR A 231 11.54 13.27 6.11
CA THR A 231 10.56 13.58 7.16
C THR A 231 11.16 13.65 8.56
N LYS A 232 12.09 12.74 8.93
CA LYS A 232 12.80 12.86 10.23
C LYS A 232 13.65 14.13 10.28
N ILE A 233 14.28 14.48 9.17
CA ILE A 233 15.05 15.73 9.07
C ILE A 233 14.11 16.94 9.18
N TRP A 234 12.93 16.87 8.57
CA TRP A 234 11.89 17.89 8.67
C TRP A 234 11.36 18.05 10.09
N GLU A 235 11.10 16.96 10.82
CA GLU A 235 10.71 16.99 12.23
C GLU A 235 11.77 17.71 13.08
N GLU A 236 13.06 17.44 12.86
CA GLU A 236 14.14 18.16 13.57
C GLU A 236 14.22 19.64 13.15
N VAL A 237 13.99 19.97 11.88
CA VAL A 237 13.90 21.37 11.43
C VAL A 237 12.76 22.12 12.12
N VAL A 238 11.57 21.51 12.23
CA VAL A 238 10.40 22.10 12.90
C VAL A 238 10.63 22.23 14.41
N LYS A 239 11.37 21.29 15.04
CA LYS A 239 11.75 21.40 16.45
C LYS A 239 12.72 22.56 16.70
N LEU A 240 13.66 22.79 15.79
CA LEU A 240 14.66 23.86 15.89
C LEU A 240 14.07 25.24 15.57
N ASP A 241 13.19 25.32 14.58
CA ASP A 241 12.47 26.55 14.19
C ASP A 241 10.98 26.25 13.95
N PRO A 242 10.14 26.31 15.00
CA PRO A 242 8.69 26.11 14.88
C PRO A 242 7.98 27.13 13.99
N THR A 243 8.63 28.27 13.72
CA THR A 243 8.10 29.36 12.90
C THR A 243 8.59 29.32 11.46
N THR A 244 9.24 28.22 11.05
CA THR A 244 9.87 28.13 9.74
C THR A 244 8.85 28.25 8.60
N GLU A 245 9.14 29.11 7.63
CA GLU A 245 8.38 29.22 6.37
C GLU A 245 8.89 28.24 5.30
N LEU A 246 9.91 27.44 5.63
CA LEU A 246 10.35 26.35 4.77
C LEU A 246 9.26 25.30 4.66
N THR A 247 9.34 24.54 3.58
CA THR A 247 8.50 23.36 3.38
C THR A 247 9.35 22.11 3.48
N GLU A 248 8.77 21.03 3.99
CA GLU A 248 9.37 19.69 3.96
C GLU A 248 9.95 19.33 2.59
N ARG A 249 9.24 19.75 1.53
CA ARG A 249 9.67 19.54 0.13
C ARG A 249 10.99 20.24 -0.22
N GLN A 250 11.29 21.38 0.38
CA GLN A 250 12.58 22.06 0.19
C GLN A 250 13.71 21.30 0.88
N ILE A 251 13.47 20.81 2.10
CA ILE A 251 14.41 19.95 2.83
C ILE A 251 14.66 18.66 2.06
N TYR A 252 13.61 18.01 1.60
CA TYR A 252 13.68 16.84 0.72
C TYR A 252 14.54 17.11 -0.53
N ARG A 253 14.32 18.24 -1.21
CA ARG A 253 15.07 18.57 -2.43
C ARG A 253 16.56 18.70 -2.15
N PHE A 254 16.92 19.41 -1.07
CA PHE A 254 18.31 19.57 -0.68
C PHE A 254 18.95 18.26 -0.22
N TRP A 255 18.26 17.47 0.60
CA TRP A 255 18.69 16.12 0.99
C TRP A 255 18.91 15.22 -0.23
N SER A 256 17.99 15.26 -1.19
CA SER A 256 18.08 14.52 -2.44
C SER A 256 19.31 14.95 -3.23
N ASP A 257 19.58 16.25 -3.37
CA ASP A 257 20.75 16.74 -4.11
C ASP A 257 22.08 16.26 -3.49
N ILE A 258 22.16 16.14 -2.15
CA ILE A 258 23.35 15.65 -1.44
C ILE A 258 23.52 14.13 -1.57
N ASN A 259 22.40 13.39 -1.61
CA ASN A 259 22.39 11.94 -1.69
C ASN A 259 22.39 11.42 -3.14
N GLN A 260 22.10 12.27 -4.11
CA GLN A 260 21.97 11.90 -5.50
C GLN A 260 23.24 11.25 -6.05
N GLY A 261 24.43 11.66 -5.60
CA GLY A 261 25.69 11.04 -6.01
C GLY A 261 25.84 9.56 -5.61
N ALA A 262 25.08 9.07 -4.63
CA ALA A 262 25.13 7.67 -4.22
C ALA A 262 24.45 6.73 -5.24
N TRP A 263 23.40 7.22 -5.93
CA TRP A 263 22.56 6.39 -6.79
C TRP A 263 22.47 6.87 -8.25
N ARG A 264 22.68 8.16 -8.54
CA ARG A 264 22.67 8.70 -9.90
C ARG A 264 24.06 8.63 -10.51
N LYS A 265 24.39 7.47 -11.09
CA LYS A 265 25.65 7.23 -11.80
C LYS A 265 25.64 7.83 -13.21
N CYS A 266 24.46 7.93 -13.83
CA CYS A 266 24.27 8.49 -15.15
C CYS A 266 23.00 9.37 -15.21
N ASP A 267 22.92 10.25 -16.21
CA ASP A 267 21.71 11.02 -16.49
C ASP A 267 20.56 10.12 -16.95
N ASP A 268 20.86 9.12 -17.79
CA ASP A 268 19.92 8.07 -18.16
C ASP A 268 19.62 7.16 -16.97
N GLN A 269 18.34 7.03 -16.63
CA GLN A 269 17.90 6.32 -15.43
C GLN A 269 18.13 4.82 -15.51
N VAL A 270 18.04 4.25 -16.71
CA VAL A 270 18.15 2.80 -16.94
C VAL A 270 19.62 2.41 -16.88
N ALA A 271 20.49 3.12 -17.59
CA ALA A 271 21.94 2.96 -17.53
C ALA A 271 22.48 3.20 -16.11
N SER A 272 21.94 4.20 -15.40
CA SER A 272 22.28 4.47 -14.00
C SER A 272 21.89 3.30 -13.07
N ALA A 273 20.70 2.72 -13.26
CA ALA A 273 20.24 1.56 -12.48
C ALA A 273 21.08 0.31 -12.76
N LEU A 274 21.46 0.06 -14.01
CA LEU A 274 22.34 -1.04 -14.40
C LEU A 274 23.75 -0.86 -13.82
N ALA A 275 24.32 0.35 -13.91
CA ALA A 275 25.62 0.65 -13.32
C ALA A 275 25.63 0.45 -11.80
N LEU A 276 24.52 0.77 -11.12
CA LEU A 276 24.34 0.44 -9.71
C LEU A 276 24.31 -1.06 -9.46
N LEU A 277 23.55 -1.83 -10.24
CA LEU A 277 23.51 -3.28 -10.08
C LEU A 277 24.89 -3.91 -10.29
N GLN A 278 25.64 -3.45 -11.28
CA GLN A 278 27.02 -3.88 -11.56
C GLN A 278 27.98 -3.54 -10.42
N GLU A 279 27.80 -2.41 -9.72
CA GLU A 279 28.59 -2.05 -8.54
C GLU A 279 28.39 -3.03 -7.38
N TYR A 280 27.20 -3.63 -7.28
CA TYR A 280 26.84 -4.59 -6.23
C TYR A 280 26.84 -6.06 -6.70
N GLU A 281 27.22 -6.30 -7.95
CA GLU A 281 27.25 -7.62 -8.57
C GLU A 281 28.25 -8.54 -7.85
N ASP A 282 27.91 -9.83 -7.74
CA ASP A 282 28.65 -10.89 -7.05
C ASP A 282 28.85 -10.72 -5.53
N MET A 283 28.66 -9.51 -4.99
CA MET A 283 28.71 -9.23 -3.55
C MET A 283 27.34 -9.31 -2.89
N THR A 284 26.31 -8.77 -3.56
CA THR A 284 25.00 -8.54 -2.94
C THR A 284 23.86 -8.94 -3.87
N VAL A 285 23.97 -8.62 -5.14
CA VAL A 285 23.00 -8.95 -6.19
C VAL A 285 23.67 -9.75 -7.28
N GLU A 286 22.89 -10.57 -7.98
CA GLU A 286 23.29 -11.23 -9.22
C GLU A 286 22.32 -10.78 -10.30
N ILE A 287 22.86 -10.22 -11.38
CA ILE A 287 22.06 -9.76 -12.50
C ILE A 287 21.61 -10.99 -13.29
N ILE A 288 20.31 -11.08 -13.56
CA ILE A 288 19.76 -12.14 -14.39
C ILE A 288 19.88 -11.66 -15.84
N GLU A 289 20.78 -12.27 -16.60
CA GLU A 289 20.95 -11.96 -18.01
C GLU A 289 19.67 -12.31 -18.81
N LEU A 290 19.02 -11.28 -19.35
CA LEU A 290 17.83 -11.43 -20.17
C LEU A 290 18.15 -11.17 -21.64
N LYS A 291 17.70 -12.06 -22.51
CA LYS A 291 17.57 -11.75 -23.94
C LYS A 291 16.51 -10.66 -24.08
N GLN A 292 16.93 -9.46 -24.45
CA GLN A 292 16.04 -8.32 -24.62
C GLN A 292 15.07 -8.59 -25.78
N GLU A 293 13.79 -8.45 -25.49
CA GLU A 293 12.71 -8.66 -26.45
C GLU A 293 12.43 -7.36 -27.21
N THR A 294 12.05 -7.45 -28.48
CA THR A 294 11.72 -6.26 -29.27
C THR A 294 10.50 -5.54 -28.67
N GLY A 295 10.65 -4.24 -28.41
CA GLY A 295 9.59 -3.41 -27.82
C GLY A 295 9.42 -3.55 -26.30
N LEU A 296 10.32 -4.26 -25.62
CA LEU A 296 10.44 -4.28 -24.17
C LEU A 296 11.83 -3.79 -23.71
N SER A 297 11.85 -3.11 -22.56
CA SER A 297 13.08 -2.92 -21.81
C SER A 297 12.90 -3.56 -20.44
N SER A 298 13.82 -4.47 -20.10
CA SER A 298 13.74 -5.22 -18.84
C SER A 298 15.09 -5.31 -18.15
N ILE A 299 15.06 -5.18 -16.82
CA ILE A 299 16.20 -5.39 -15.92
C ILE A 299 15.74 -6.39 -14.86
N ALA A 300 16.48 -7.48 -14.67
CA ALA A 300 16.17 -8.47 -13.63
C ALA A 300 17.41 -8.78 -12.79
N PHE A 301 17.21 -9.03 -11.50
CA PHE A 301 18.28 -9.39 -10.58
C PHE A 301 17.73 -10.17 -9.38
N CYS A 302 18.58 -10.98 -8.74
CA CYS A 302 18.29 -11.68 -7.50
C CYS A 302 19.23 -11.27 -6.38
N PHE A 303 18.84 -11.53 -5.13
CA PHE A 303 19.72 -11.34 -3.98
C PHE A 303 20.56 -12.60 -3.74
N CYS A 304 21.88 -12.52 -3.98
CA CYS A 304 22.78 -13.68 -3.94
C CYS A 304 22.66 -14.46 -2.63
N GLU A 305 22.81 -13.78 -1.50
CA GLU A 305 22.74 -14.40 -0.18
C GLU A 305 21.40 -15.11 -0.01
N ILE A 306 20.28 -14.41 -0.23
CA ILE A 306 18.94 -14.97 0.00
C ILE A 306 18.68 -16.20 -0.86
N ILE A 307 18.96 -16.13 -2.17
CA ILE A 307 18.63 -17.22 -3.10
C ILE A 307 19.59 -18.42 -2.94
N ASN A 308 20.86 -18.18 -2.61
CA ASN A 308 21.83 -19.27 -2.41
C ASN A 308 21.60 -19.95 -1.05
N ASP A 309 21.19 -19.18 -0.05
CA ASP A 309 21.00 -19.65 1.31
C ASP A 309 19.67 -20.37 1.52
N PHE A 310 18.58 -19.83 0.95
CA PHE A 310 17.23 -20.36 1.17
C PHE A 310 16.63 -21.02 -0.08
N GLY A 311 17.29 -20.93 -1.24
CA GLY A 311 16.73 -21.44 -2.49
C GLY A 311 16.37 -22.93 -2.45
N LYS A 312 17.23 -23.76 -1.83
CA LYS A 312 16.98 -25.20 -1.66
C LYS A 312 15.80 -25.51 -0.73
N ASP A 313 15.51 -24.63 0.22
CA ASP A 313 14.38 -24.78 1.17
C ASP A 313 13.06 -24.19 0.60
N THR A 314 13.10 -23.62 -0.60
CA THR A 314 11.94 -22.95 -1.20
C THR A 314 11.00 -23.96 -1.87
N GLU A 315 9.89 -24.26 -1.20
CA GLU A 315 8.81 -25.12 -1.73
C GLU A 315 7.69 -24.33 -2.42
N GLU A 316 7.48 -23.07 -2.04
CA GLU A 316 6.46 -22.21 -2.65
C GLU A 316 6.99 -20.84 -2.99
N ILE A 317 6.61 -20.34 -4.17
CA ILE A 317 6.86 -18.96 -4.58
C ILE A 317 5.55 -18.26 -4.91
N ALA A 318 5.51 -16.96 -4.65
CA ALA A 318 4.49 -16.04 -5.13
C ALA A 318 5.13 -14.99 -6.03
N MET A 319 4.43 -14.63 -7.11
CA MET A 319 4.82 -13.56 -8.01
C MET A 319 3.66 -12.60 -8.17
N ASP A 320 3.99 -11.31 -8.15
CA ASP A 320 3.06 -10.22 -8.38
C ASP A 320 3.86 -8.99 -8.86
N SER A 321 3.15 -8.01 -9.42
CA SER A 321 3.73 -6.78 -9.94
C SER A 321 3.05 -5.54 -9.40
N THR A 322 3.76 -4.42 -9.48
CA THR A 322 3.20 -3.13 -9.15
C THR A 322 3.64 -2.04 -10.11
N TRP A 323 2.69 -1.14 -10.40
CA TRP A 323 2.89 0.06 -11.19
C TRP A 323 3.19 1.29 -10.33
N LYS A 324 3.58 2.40 -11.00
CA LYS A 324 3.76 3.74 -10.41
C LYS A 324 4.83 3.83 -9.31
N THR A 325 5.76 2.88 -9.24
CA THR A 325 6.89 2.89 -8.30
C THR A 325 8.00 3.84 -8.70
N ASN A 326 8.13 4.14 -10.00
CA ASN A 326 9.17 5.00 -10.56
C ASN A 326 8.62 5.96 -11.62
N ALA A 327 9.37 7.03 -11.92
CA ALA A 327 9.03 8.04 -12.95
C ALA A 327 9.23 7.55 -14.38
N ALA A 328 10.06 6.52 -14.60
CA ALA A 328 10.36 5.98 -15.92
C ALA A 328 9.24 5.09 -16.48
N GLY A 329 8.23 4.76 -15.67
CA GLY A 329 7.06 3.98 -16.09
C GLY A 329 7.27 2.46 -16.03
N TYR A 330 8.38 1.99 -15.46
CA TYR A 330 8.62 0.55 -15.32
C TYR A 330 7.63 -0.06 -14.31
N GLU A 331 7.00 -1.15 -14.71
CA GLU A 331 6.36 -2.11 -13.83
C GLU A 331 7.45 -2.83 -13.02
N LEU A 332 7.21 -3.02 -11.73
CA LEU A 332 8.12 -3.73 -10.83
C LEU A 332 7.48 -5.04 -10.38
N TYR A 333 8.07 -6.16 -10.79
CA TYR A 333 7.76 -7.49 -10.30
C TYR A 333 8.64 -7.87 -9.11
N ALA A 334 8.09 -8.69 -8.22
CA ALA A 334 8.87 -9.44 -7.24
C ALA A 334 8.47 -10.92 -7.29
N ILE A 335 9.47 -11.78 -7.15
CA ILE A 335 9.32 -13.21 -6.91
C ILE A 335 9.72 -13.46 -5.46
N VAL A 336 8.80 -13.99 -4.67
CA VAL A 336 8.92 -14.10 -3.22
C VAL A 336 8.73 -15.55 -2.79
N ALA A 337 9.66 -16.10 -2.02
CA ALA A 337 9.50 -17.39 -1.37
C ALA A 337 8.63 -17.29 -0.12
N GLU A 338 7.83 -18.34 0.13
CA GLU A 338 7.23 -18.59 1.43
C GLU A 338 8.28 -19.14 2.39
N ALA A 339 8.54 -18.42 3.48
CA ALA A 339 9.51 -18.84 4.49
C ALA A 339 8.88 -18.77 5.89
N ASN A 340 8.31 -19.88 6.36
CA ASN A 340 7.63 -19.99 7.65
C ASN A 340 6.60 -18.85 7.87
N GLY A 341 5.72 -18.65 6.89
CA GLY A 341 4.66 -17.64 6.86
C GLY A 341 5.15 -16.20 6.67
N THR A 342 6.41 -16.01 6.30
CA THR A 342 7.02 -14.69 6.02
C THR A 342 7.44 -14.61 4.56
N ALA A 343 7.34 -13.41 3.98
CA ALA A 343 7.80 -13.10 2.63
C ALA A 343 9.34 -13.03 2.59
N LEU A 344 9.97 -13.84 1.74
CA LEU A 344 11.40 -13.76 1.46
C LEU A 344 11.64 -13.46 -0.03
N PRO A 345 11.89 -12.18 -0.41
CA PRO A 345 12.08 -11.80 -1.81
C PRO A 345 13.33 -12.44 -2.40
N LEU A 346 13.17 -13.19 -3.50
CA LEU A 346 14.23 -13.88 -4.22
C LEU A 346 14.78 -13.02 -5.36
N ALA A 347 13.88 -12.49 -6.19
CA ALA A 347 14.22 -11.76 -7.41
C ALA A 347 13.26 -10.59 -7.68
N PHE A 348 13.77 -9.60 -8.41
CA PHE A 348 13.03 -8.43 -8.86
C PHE A 348 13.18 -8.26 -10.37
N VAL A 349 12.14 -7.73 -11.00
CA VAL A 349 12.19 -7.37 -12.42
C VAL A 349 11.57 -6.00 -12.62
N PHE A 350 12.33 -5.10 -13.24
CA PHE A 350 11.79 -3.89 -13.84
C PHE A 350 11.48 -4.17 -15.30
N THR A 351 10.26 -3.90 -15.77
CA THR A 351 9.92 -4.00 -17.18
C THR A 351 9.04 -2.85 -17.65
N THR A 352 9.23 -2.39 -18.88
CA THR A 352 8.35 -1.44 -19.56
C THR A 352 8.29 -1.73 -21.05
N SER A 353 7.19 -1.37 -21.69
CA SER A 353 7.14 -1.32 -23.15
C SER A 353 7.88 -0.09 -23.67
N THR A 354 8.69 -0.26 -24.72
CA THR A 354 9.52 0.80 -25.34
C THR A 354 8.91 1.41 -26.61
N GLY A 355 7.62 1.14 -26.88
CA GLY A 355 6.85 1.70 -27.99
C GLY A 355 5.57 0.90 -28.25
N ASP A 356 4.79 1.26 -29.28
CA ASP A 356 3.49 0.63 -29.56
C ASP A 356 3.57 -0.81 -30.15
N ASN A 357 4.78 -1.37 -30.32
CA ASN A 357 5.03 -2.66 -30.99
C ASN A 357 5.85 -3.63 -30.11
N ALA A 358 5.42 -3.91 -28.88
CA ALA A 358 5.95 -5.07 -28.15
C ALA A 358 5.58 -6.36 -28.89
N ALA A 359 6.56 -7.24 -29.14
CA ALA A 359 6.28 -8.51 -29.80
C ALA A 359 5.27 -9.33 -28.99
N GLU A 360 4.37 -10.05 -29.67
CA GLU A 360 3.38 -10.91 -29.00
C GLU A 360 4.07 -11.91 -28.06
N GLY A 361 3.58 -12.01 -26.82
CA GLY A 361 4.16 -12.86 -25.78
C GLY A 361 5.57 -12.46 -25.31
N ALA A 362 6.04 -11.24 -25.61
CA ALA A 362 7.36 -10.79 -25.17
C ALA A 362 7.48 -10.75 -23.63
N LYS A 363 6.42 -10.33 -22.94
CA LYS A 363 6.37 -10.34 -21.47
C LYS A 363 6.46 -11.77 -20.94
N ASP A 364 5.73 -12.71 -21.54
CA ASP A 364 5.75 -14.13 -21.21
C ASP A 364 7.17 -14.70 -21.31
N ARG A 365 7.85 -14.51 -22.45
CA ARG A 365 9.23 -15.00 -22.67
C ARG A 365 10.24 -14.36 -21.72
N MET A 366 10.06 -13.09 -21.38
CA MET A 366 10.90 -12.42 -20.39
C MET A 366 10.70 -13.04 -19.00
N LEU A 367 9.46 -13.23 -18.55
CA LEU A 367 9.16 -13.86 -17.26
C LEU A 367 9.61 -15.33 -17.23
N GLN A 368 9.54 -16.06 -18.36
CA GLN A 368 10.09 -17.42 -18.48
C GLN A 368 11.60 -17.46 -18.21
N GLN A 369 12.35 -16.49 -18.73
CA GLN A 369 13.80 -16.40 -18.48
C GLN A 369 14.10 -16.13 -17.01
N VAL A 370 13.34 -15.23 -16.37
CA VAL A 370 13.52 -14.91 -14.95
C VAL A 370 13.17 -16.10 -14.06
N LEU A 371 11.99 -16.71 -14.26
CA LEU A 371 11.58 -17.88 -13.48
C LEU A 371 12.50 -19.08 -13.73
N GLY A 372 13.01 -19.26 -14.95
CA GLY A 372 14.01 -20.27 -15.28
C GLY A 372 15.38 -20.02 -14.63
N ALA A 373 15.71 -18.77 -14.30
CA ALA A 373 16.90 -18.46 -13.51
C ALA A 373 16.69 -18.77 -12.02
N VAL A 374 15.51 -18.43 -11.48
CA VAL A 374 15.14 -18.74 -10.10
C VAL A 374 15.04 -20.24 -9.88
N SER A 375 14.40 -20.99 -10.78
CA SER A 375 14.17 -22.43 -10.63
C SER A 375 15.47 -23.24 -10.57
N ARG A 376 16.52 -22.82 -11.29
CA ARG A 376 17.85 -23.45 -11.21
C ARG A 376 18.46 -23.41 -9.81
N LYS A 377 18.13 -22.39 -9.02
CA LYS A 377 18.60 -22.22 -7.63
C LYS A 377 17.58 -22.69 -6.58
N CYS A 378 16.32 -22.84 -7.00
CA CYS A 378 15.21 -23.29 -6.18
C CYS A 378 14.62 -24.59 -6.76
N PRO A 379 15.32 -25.73 -6.65
CA PRO A 379 14.91 -26.98 -7.30
C PRO A 379 13.65 -27.62 -6.69
N ASN A 380 13.30 -27.26 -5.45
CA ASN A 380 12.23 -27.89 -4.67
C ASN A 380 10.88 -27.17 -4.77
N ILE A 381 10.70 -26.24 -5.71
CA ILE A 381 9.45 -25.49 -5.88
C ILE A 381 8.31 -26.44 -6.29
N GLN A 382 7.35 -26.63 -5.39
CA GLN A 382 6.14 -27.42 -5.59
C GLN A 382 4.94 -26.56 -5.95
N PHE A 383 4.88 -25.30 -5.48
CA PHE A 383 3.78 -24.39 -5.78
C PHE A 383 4.24 -23.03 -6.31
N VAL A 384 3.49 -22.51 -7.28
CA VAL A 384 3.62 -21.14 -7.79
C VAL A 384 2.29 -20.42 -7.69
N HIS A 385 2.31 -19.28 -7.00
CA HIS A 385 1.14 -18.44 -6.75
C HIS A 385 1.19 -17.17 -7.58
N THR A 386 0.16 -16.92 -8.37
CA THR A 386 0.07 -15.72 -9.22
C THR A 386 -1.34 -15.15 -9.24
N ASP A 387 -1.47 -13.96 -9.79
CA ASP A 387 -2.75 -13.41 -10.16
C ASP A 387 -3.28 -14.09 -11.43
N LYS A 388 -4.52 -13.80 -11.83
CA LYS A 388 -5.07 -14.37 -13.07
C LYS A 388 -4.57 -13.61 -14.31
N ASP A 389 -3.26 -13.50 -14.44
CA ASP A 389 -2.55 -12.89 -15.56
C ASP A 389 -2.01 -13.97 -16.51
N ILE A 390 -2.29 -13.81 -17.80
CA ILE A 390 -1.94 -14.82 -18.80
C ILE A 390 -0.42 -14.93 -18.97
N SER A 391 0.30 -13.80 -18.93
CA SER A 391 1.76 -13.80 -19.05
C SER A 391 2.42 -14.50 -17.87
N GLU A 392 1.93 -14.26 -16.65
CA GLU A 392 2.41 -14.94 -15.44
C GLU A 392 2.13 -16.45 -15.47
N ILE A 393 0.90 -16.85 -15.84
CA ILE A 393 0.50 -18.26 -15.95
C ILE A 393 1.33 -18.99 -17.00
N ASN A 394 1.48 -18.41 -18.19
CA ASN A 394 2.26 -19.00 -19.27
C ASN A 394 3.73 -19.14 -18.87
N ALA A 395 4.29 -18.10 -18.25
CA ALA A 395 5.68 -18.12 -17.82
C ALA A 395 5.94 -19.18 -16.75
N ALA A 396 5.07 -19.26 -15.74
CA ALA A 396 5.17 -20.27 -14.69
C ALA A 396 5.06 -21.69 -15.25
N LYS A 397 4.06 -21.96 -16.10
CA LYS A 397 3.88 -23.29 -16.71
C LYS A 397 5.07 -23.76 -17.55
N THR A 398 5.73 -22.83 -18.23
CA THR A 398 6.89 -23.15 -19.08
C THR A 398 8.18 -23.28 -18.27
N ALA A 399 8.44 -22.39 -17.31
CA ALA A 399 9.69 -22.37 -16.56
C ALA A 399 9.74 -23.35 -15.38
N LEU A 400 8.57 -23.77 -14.88
CA LEU A 400 8.40 -24.66 -13.73
C LEU A 400 7.48 -25.85 -14.10
N PRO A 401 7.91 -26.72 -15.04
CA PRO A 401 7.11 -27.87 -15.43
C PRO A 401 7.00 -28.86 -14.26
N GLY A 402 5.79 -29.22 -13.87
CA GLY A 402 5.52 -30.12 -12.74
C GLY A 402 5.19 -29.42 -11.42
N THR A 403 5.37 -28.10 -11.33
CA THR A 403 4.91 -27.30 -10.20
C THR A 403 3.41 -27.04 -10.30
N LYS A 404 2.70 -27.15 -9.18
CA LYS A 404 1.28 -26.80 -9.05
C LYS A 404 1.10 -25.30 -9.14
N HIS A 405 0.43 -24.83 -10.20
CA HIS A 405 -0.01 -23.46 -10.30
C HIS A 405 -1.27 -23.23 -9.45
N GLN A 406 -1.24 -22.19 -8.62
CA GLN A 406 -2.36 -21.80 -7.76
C GLN A 406 -2.67 -20.30 -7.95
N LEU A 407 -3.86 -20.00 -8.45
CA LEU A 407 -4.36 -18.63 -8.53
C LEU A 407 -4.63 -18.09 -7.13
N CYS A 408 -4.32 -16.80 -6.96
CA CYS A 408 -4.55 -16.08 -5.71
C CYS A 408 -6.03 -16.15 -5.27
N MET A 409 -6.28 -16.75 -4.11
CA MET A 409 -7.62 -16.89 -3.53
C MET A 409 -8.23 -15.57 -3.04
N TRP A 410 -7.48 -14.46 -3.08
CA TRP A 410 -8.02 -13.13 -2.82
C TRP A 410 -8.48 -12.46 -4.12
N HIS A 411 -7.64 -12.48 -5.16
CA HIS A 411 -7.97 -11.90 -6.46
C HIS A 411 -9.06 -12.69 -7.20
N GLY A 412 -9.07 -14.02 -7.11
CA GLY A 412 -10.06 -14.87 -7.79
C GLY A 412 -11.52 -14.53 -7.43
N PRO A 413 -11.92 -14.58 -6.14
CA PRO A 413 -13.28 -14.20 -5.73
C PRO A 413 -13.63 -12.75 -6.06
N ARG A 414 -12.67 -11.81 -6.00
CA ARG A 414 -12.90 -10.41 -6.41
C ARG A 414 -13.19 -10.31 -7.90
N TYR A 415 -12.40 -10.98 -8.73
CA TYR A 415 -12.60 -11.02 -10.17
C TYR A 415 -13.98 -11.60 -10.53
N VAL A 416 -14.38 -12.68 -9.85
CA VAL A 416 -15.73 -13.25 -10.02
C VAL A 416 -16.78 -12.24 -9.58
N LYS A 417 -16.69 -11.68 -8.36
CA LYS A 417 -17.66 -10.72 -7.83
C LYS A 417 -17.83 -9.49 -8.72
N GLU A 418 -16.74 -8.90 -9.17
CA GLU A 418 -16.73 -7.76 -10.09
C GLU A 418 -17.40 -8.17 -11.41
N ARG A 419 -17.06 -9.34 -11.97
CA ARG A 419 -17.65 -9.81 -13.22
C ARG A 419 -19.13 -10.15 -13.13
N LEU A 420 -19.61 -10.66 -12.00
CA LEU A 420 -21.03 -10.91 -11.73
C LEU A 420 -21.85 -9.61 -11.63
N ALA A 421 -21.21 -8.50 -11.26
CA ALA A 421 -21.83 -7.18 -11.23
C ALA A 421 -21.89 -6.50 -12.61
N GLU A 422 -21.06 -6.93 -13.55
CA GLU A 422 -21.03 -6.42 -14.92
C GLU A 422 -22.02 -7.16 -15.83
N ASP A 423 -22.83 -6.41 -16.57
CA ASP A 423 -23.73 -6.97 -17.59
C ASP A 423 -23.03 -7.14 -18.96
N LYS A 424 -21.77 -7.62 -18.92
CA LYS A 424 -20.99 -7.92 -20.14
C LYS A 424 -21.25 -9.36 -20.57
N ARG A 425 -21.18 -9.61 -21.87
CA ARG A 425 -21.36 -10.96 -22.43
C ARG A 425 -20.17 -11.88 -22.14
N PRO A 426 -20.38 -13.18 -21.95
CA PRO A 426 -19.30 -14.14 -21.89
C PRO A 426 -18.67 -14.35 -23.28
N ALA A 427 -17.43 -14.85 -23.29
CA ALA A 427 -16.82 -15.38 -24.51
C ALA A 427 -17.63 -16.57 -25.05
N HIS A 428 -17.44 -16.89 -26.34
CA HIS A 428 -18.11 -18.01 -26.99
C HIS A 428 -17.95 -19.32 -26.18
N TYR A 429 -19.06 -20.02 -25.99
CA TYR A 429 -19.14 -21.28 -25.27
C TYR A 429 -19.71 -22.36 -26.19
N ASP A 430 -19.04 -23.50 -26.23
CA ASP A 430 -19.47 -24.68 -26.98
C ASP A 430 -19.94 -25.76 -25.99
N PRO A 431 -21.26 -25.93 -25.80
CA PRO A 431 -21.80 -26.89 -24.83
C PRO A 431 -21.44 -28.33 -25.16
N ARG A 432 -21.17 -28.65 -26.43
CA ARG A 432 -20.76 -30.00 -26.85
C ARG A 432 -19.37 -30.35 -26.31
N LYS A 433 -18.46 -29.37 -26.24
CA LYS A 433 -17.14 -29.58 -25.62
C LYS A 433 -17.24 -29.85 -24.13
N ALA A 434 -18.17 -29.19 -23.46
CA ALA A 434 -18.42 -29.43 -22.05
C ALA A 434 -19.10 -30.78 -21.82
N HIS A 435 -20.09 -31.14 -22.63
CA HIS A 435 -20.77 -32.44 -22.62
C HIS A 435 -19.81 -33.63 -22.82
N MET A 436 -18.79 -33.47 -23.67
CA MET A 436 -17.75 -34.51 -23.85
C MET A 436 -16.91 -34.76 -22.58
N VAL A 437 -16.83 -33.79 -21.68
CA VAL A 437 -16.12 -33.92 -20.40
C VAL A 437 -17.08 -34.36 -19.30
N PHE A 438 -18.30 -33.82 -19.29
CA PHE A 438 -19.35 -34.10 -18.32
C PHE A 438 -20.68 -34.32 -19.02
N ASP A 439 -21.14 -35.57 -19.08
CA ASP A 439 -22.32 -36.00 -19.83
C ASP A 439 -23.64 -35.41 -19.32
N PHE A 440 -23.71 -34.99 -18.06
CA PHE A 440 -24.87 -34.30 -17.49
C PHE A 440 -25.09 -32.88 -18.04
N ILE A 441 -24.10 -32.29 -18.72
CA ILE A 441 -24.23 -30.97 -19.35
C ILE A 441 -25.06 -31.12 -20.63
N ASP A 442 -26.15 -30.36 -20.75
CA ASP A 442 -26.98 -30.40 -21.96
C ASP A 442 -26.22 -29.78 -23.16
N PRO A 443 -25.92 -30.55 -24.21
CA PRO A 443 -25.16 -30.10 -25.38
C PRO A 443 -25.94 -29.14 -26.29
N THR A 444 -27.20 -28.85 -25.98
CA THR A 444 -28.08 -27.90 -26.68
C THR A 444 -28.30 -26.60 -25.91
N TRP A 445 -27.93 -26.56 -24.62
CA TRP A 445 -28.12 -25.40 -23.77
C TRP A 445 -26.93 -24.44 -23.85
N ALA A 446 -27.15 -23.27 -24.45
CA ALA A 446 -26.14 -22.22 -24.58
C ALA A 446 -26.80 -20.84 -24.72
N PRO A 447 -26.08 -19.74 -24.41
CA PRO A 447 -26.61 -18.38 -24.49
C PRO A 447 -26.83 -17.86 -25.92
N GLY A 448 -26.73 -18.69 -26.97
CA GLY A 448 -27.04 -18.28 -28.36
C GLY A 448 -26.11 -17.23 -28.98
N ILE A 449 -24.90 -17.03 -28.44
CA ILE A 449 -23.93 -16.02 -28.89
C ILE A 449 -23.14 -16.55 -30.11
N ASP A 450 -23.33 -15.94 -31.29
CA ASP A 450 -22.57 -16.24 -32.50
C ASP A 450 -21.07 -15.98 -32.31
N ARG A 451 -20.22 -16.69 -33.07
CA ARG A 451 -18.79 -16.37 -33.22
C ARG A 451 -18.67 -14.94 -33.71
N ILE A 452 -18.38 -13.99 -32.82
CA ILE A 452 -17.85 -12.69 -33.25
C ILE A 452 -16.54 -13.02 -33.95
N GLN A 453 -16.44 -12.64 -35.22
CA GLN A 453 -15.20 -12.66 -35.99
C GLN A 453 -14.35 -11.52 -35.45
N GLU A 454 -13.72 -11.74 -34.31
CA GLU A 454 -12.63 -10.91 -33.82
C GLU A 454 -11.39 -11.78 -33.80
N ASP A 455 -10.38 -11.25 -34.48
CA ASP A 455 -9.10 -11.86 -34.72
C ASP A 455 -8.47 -12.43 -33.45
N ALA A 456 -7.58 -13.40 -33.63
CA ALA A 456 -6.72 -13.91 -32.59
C ALA A 456 -5.91 -12.77 -31.96
N SER A 457 -6.43 -12.19 -30.88
CA SER A 457 -5.67 -11.40 -29.91
C SER A 457 -6.44 -11.37 -28.60
N GLN A 458 -5.96 -12.14 -27.63
CA GLN A 458 -6.41 -12.09 -26.24
C GLN A 458 -5.90 -10.81 -25.58
N HIS A 459 -6.44 -9.63 -25.91
CA HIS A 459 -6.12 -8.40 -25.21
C HIS A 459 -7.34 -7.48 -25.13
N GLU A 460 -7.93 -7.35 -23.94
CA GLU A 460 -8.65 -6.14 -23.60
C GLU A 460 -8.11 -5.58 -22.28
N GLN A 461 -7.32 -4.51 -22.43
CA GLN A 461 -7.06 -3.53 -21.39
C GLN A 461 -8.26 -2.58 -21.30
N ASN A 462 -8.59 -2.17 -20.09
CA ASN A 462 -9.58 -1.14 -19.78
C ASN A 462 -9.32 0.15 -20.57
N ASN A 463 -10.34 0.65 -21.29
CA ASN A 463 -10.55 2.09 -21.44
C ASN A 463 -12.02 2.45 -21.71
N SER A 464 -12.33 3.66 -21.26
CA SER A 464 -13.62 4.32 -21.04
C SER A 464 -14.39 4.74 -22.29
N GLU A 465 -15.73 4.76 -22.12
CA GLU A 465 -16.75 5.67 -22.68
C GLU A 465 -16.74 5.95 -24.20
N GLN A 466 -17.82 5.53 -24.87
CA GLN A 466 -18.71 6.44 -25.61
C GLN A 466 -20.03 5.74 -25.99
N GLU A 467 -21.13 6.29 -25.46
CA GLU A 467 -22.51 6.04 -25.90
C GLU A 467 -22.75 6.77 -27.23
N GLU A 468 -23.41 6.12 -28.19
CA GLU A 468 -24.28 6.81 -29.15
C GLU A 468 -25.55 5.99 -29.43
N ASP A 469 -26.67 6.66 -29.22
CA ASP A 469 -28.06 6.25 -29.45
C ASP A 469 -28.37 5.88 -30.90
N SER A 470 -29.33 4.96 -31.11
CA SER A 470 -30.48 5.27 -31.96
C SER A 470 -31.64 4.25 -31.89
N ASN A 471 -32.81 4.83 -31.61
CA ASN A 471 -34.16 4.54 -32.12
C ASN A 471 -34.94 3.26 -31.70
N ASN A 472 -35.74 3.53 -30.67
CA ASN A 472 -37.08 3.06 -30.31
C ASN A 472 -38.00 2.52 -31.45
N VAL A 473 -38.54 1.31 -31.27
CA VAL A 473 -39.90 0.91 -31.70
C VAL A 473 -40.49 -0.03 -30.64
N ASN A 474 -41.59 0.41 -30.02
CA ASN A 474 -42.42 -0.38 -29.10
C ASN A 474 -43.19 -1.48 -29.86
N GLY A 475 -43.11 -2.72 -29.37
CA GLY A 475 -44.02 -3.82 -29.69
C GLY A 475 -44.24 -4.68 -28.42
N PRO A 476 -45.45 -5.22 -28.18
CA PRO A 476 -45.87 -5.70 -26.86
C PRO A 476 -45.35 -7.10 -26.53
N ASP A 477 -45.07 -7.29 -25.24
CA ASP A 477 -45.05 -8.53 -24.45
C ASP A 477 -44.63 -9.86 -25.11
N GLY A 478 -43.44 -10.32 -24.68
CA GLY A 478 -43.35 -11.59 -23.96
C GLY A 478 -43.28 -12.88 -24.78
N ILE A 479 -42.13 -13.13 -25.43
CA ILE A 479 -41.67 -14.50 -25.67
C ILE A 479 -40.17 -14.57 -25.34
N GLN A 480 -39.83 -15.01 -24.13
CA GLN A 480 -38.48 -15.50 -23.84
C GLN A 480 -38.21 -16.68 -24.78
N THR A 481 -37.25 -16.52 -25.69
CA THR A 481 -36.78 -17.61 -26.55
C THR A 481 -36.14 -18.68 -25.67
N LYS A 482 -36.82 -19.82 -25.51
CA LYS A 482 -36.30 -20.98 -24.78
C LYS A 482 -34.91 -21.36 -25.32
N THR A 483 -33.93 -21.47 -24.42
CA THR A 483 -32.53 -21.87 -24.63
C THR A 483 -32.33 -23.36 -24.93
N LEU A 484 -33.41 -24.12 -25.13
CA LEU A 484 -33.40 -25.59 -25.32
C LEU A 484 -33.98 -25.98 -26.68
N LEU A 485 -33.33 -26.94 -27.35
CA LEU A 485 -33.88 -27.67 -28.50
C LEU A 485 -33.69 -29.18 -28.26
N PRO A 486 -34.72 -30.02 -28.44
CA PRO A 486 -34.58 -31.46 -28.20
C PRO A 486 -33.61 -32.13 -29.18
N PRO A 487 -32.88 -33.20 -28.77
CA PRO A 487 -31.95 -33.93 -29.63
C PRO A 487 -32.66 -34.61 -30.81
N ILE A 488 -32.02 -34.61 -31.97
CA ILE A 488 -32.48 -35.32 -33.18
C ILE A 488 -31.73 -36.65 -33.22
N PHE A 489 -32.42 -37.78 -33.10
CA PHE A 489 -31.77 -39.10 -33.17
C PHE A 489 -31.61 -39.55 -34.63
N VAL A 490 -30.42 -40.03 -35.01
CA VAL A 490 -30.22 -40.78 -36.26
C VAL A 490 -30.01 -42.26 -35.93
N LEU A 491 -30.83 -43.11 -36.55
CA LEU A 491 -30.68 -44.56 -36.50
C LEU A 491 -29.60 -44.97 -37.49
N THR A 492 -28.52 -45.56 -37.01
CA THR A 492 -27.60 -46.35 -37.84
C THR A 492 -28.03 -47.81 -37.81
N GLN A 493 -27.72 -48.55 -38.88
CA GLN A 493 -28.20 -49.92 -39.11
C GLN A 493 -27.81 -50.84 -37.94
N GLY A 494 -28.82 -51.26 -37.17
CA GLY A 494 -28.69 -52.05 -35.94
C GLY A 494 -28.81 -51.18 -34.68
N ASP A 495 -30.04 -50.89 -34.25
CA ASP A 495 -30.54 -50.32 -32.98
C ASP A 495 -29.75 -49.25 -32.19
N ILE A 496 -28.60 -48.80 -32.68
CA ILE A 496 -27.76 -47.78 -32.06
C ILE A 496 -28.29 -46.42 -32.51
N ARG A 497 -28.86 -45.69 -31.56
CA ARG A 497 -29.29 -44.29 -31.73
C ARG A 497 -28.11 -43.39 -31.42
N HIS A 498 -27.61 -42.67 -32.42
CA HIS A 498 -26.67 -41.58 -32.17
C HIS A 498 -27.46 -40.27 -32.00
N PRO A 499 -27.37 -39.59 -30.85
CA PRO A 499 -27.98 -38.27 -30.69
C PRO A 499 -27.22 -37.25 -31.53
N ILE A 500 -27.92 -36.62 -32.48
CA ILE A 500 -27.46 -35.42 -33.18
C ILE A 500 -28.11 -34.22 -32.48
N TYR A 501 -27.29 -33.46 -31.77
CA TYR A 501 -27.75 -32.27 -31.07
C TYR A 501 -27.89 -31.09 -32.04
N PRO A 502 -29.09 -30.50 -32.21
CA PRO A 502 -29.26 -29.31 -33.02
C PRO A 502 -28.35 -28.18 -32.52
N ASN A 503 -28.01 -27.23 -33.40
CA ASN A 503 -27.28 -26.04 -32.94
C ASN A 503 -28.17 -25.26 -31.95
N PRO A 504 -27.59 -24.72 -30.86
CA PRO A 504 -28.34 -23.91 -29.92
C PRO A 504 -29.03 -22.74 -30.64
N PRO A 505 -30.23 -22.33 -30.18
CA PRO A 505 -30.98 -21.27 -30.84
C PRO A 505 -30.18 -19.96 -30.85
N LYS A 506 -30.17 -19.28 -32.00
CA LYS A 506 -29.54 -17.97 -32.15
C LYS A 506 -30.43 -16.92 -31.49
N ALA A 507 -29.90 -16.17 -30.53
CA ALA A 507 -30.60 -15.09 -29.85
C ALA A 507 -30.10 -13.72 -30.35
N ARG A 508 -31.01 -12.76 -30.55
CA ARG A 508 -30.61 -11.37 -30.86
C ARG A 508 -30.17 -10.66 -29.58
N LYS A 509 -29.46 -9.53 -29.74
CA LYS A 509 -28.91 -8.79 -28.59
C LYS A 509 -29.96 -8.28 -27.60
N THR A 510 -31.15 -7.95 -28.08
CA THR A 510 -32.29 -7.49 -27.29
C THR A 510 -33.00 -8.61 -26.53
N ASP A 511 -32.75 -9.87 -26.89
CA ASP A 511 -33.52 -11.02 -26.44
C ASP A 511 -32.79 -11.82 -25.34
N LEU A 512 -31.55 -11.43 -25.04
CA LEU A 512 -30.74 -12.04 -23.97
C LEU A 512 -31.09 -11.39 -22.62
N GLY A 513 -31.34 -12.23 -21.61
CA GLY A 513 -31.52 -11.78 -20.23
C GLY A 513 -30.27 -11.13 -19.63
N VAL A 514 -30.38 -10.66 -18.39
CA VAL A 514 -29.26 -10.12 -17.61
C VAL A 514 -28.20 -11.20 -17.39
N PHE A 515 -26.92 -10.85 -17.49
CA PHE A 515 -25.78 -11.77 -17.32
C PHE A 515 -25.85 -12.56 -15.99
N CYS A 516 -26.03 -11.84 -14.88
CA CYS A 516 -26.23 -12.43 -13.55
C CYS A 516 -27.12 -11.50 -12.68
N PRO A 517 -28.36 -11.90 -12.39
CA PRO A 517 -29.24 -11.17 -11.47
C PRO A 517 -28.64 -11.01 -10.07
N PRO A 518 -28.84 -9.85 -9.37
CA PRO A 518 -28.27 -9.58 -8.05
C PRO A 518 -28.48 -10.68 -7.01
N GLU A 519 -29.66 -11.29 -6.99
CA GLU A 519 -30.08 -12.35 -6.07
C GLU A 519 -29.25 -13.64 -6.16
N HIS A 520 -28.57 -13.87 -7.29
CA HIS A 520 -27.77 -15.09 -7.51
C HIS A 520 -26.26 -14.85 -7.36
N ARG A 521 -25.82 -13.59 -7.20
CA ARG A 521 -24.39 -13.24 -7.19
C ARG A 521 -23.66 -13.85 -6.00
N ASP A 522 -24.24 -13.74 -4.80
CA ASP A 522 -23.60 -14.24 -3.58
C ASP A 522 -23.58 -15.77 -3.56
N VAL A 523 -24.67 -16.43 -3.99
CA VAL A 523 -24.75 -17.89 -4.09
C VAL A 523 -23.70 -18.42 -5.07
N THR A 524 -23.61 -17.83 -6.27
CA THR A 524 -22.60 -18.20 -7.28
C THR A 524 -21.17 -18.03 -6.73
N LEU A 525 -20.92 -16.93 -6.03
CA LEU A 525 -19.62 -16.63 -5.46
C LEU A 525 -19.26 -17.61 -4.33
N ASP A 526 -20.22 -18.03 -3.52
CA ASP A 526 -20.00 -18.98 -2.43
C ASP A 526 -19.78 -20.41 -2.93
N LEU A 527 -20.52 -20.84 -3.97
CA LEU A 527 -20.22 -22.09 -4.70
C LEU A 527 -18.78 -22.06 -5.22
N TYR A 528 -18.39 -20.99 -5.93
CA TYR A 528 -17.02 -20.82 -6.42
C TYR A 528 -15.97 -20.93 -5.30
N LYS A 529 -16.15 -20.23 -4.18
CA LYS A 529 -15.21 -20.31 -3.04
C LYS A 529 -15.13 -21.71 -2.45
N MET A 530 -16.26 -22.40 -2.33
CA MET A 530 -16.35 -23.74 -1.75
C MET A 530 -15.63 -24.75 -2.64
N HIS A 531 -15.97 -24.79 -3.92
CA HIS A 531 -15.41 -25.74 -4.89
C HIS A 531 -13.87 -25.65 -4.96
N GLY A 532 -13.31 -24.43 -4.85
CA GLY A 532 -11.86 -24.23 -4.84
C GLY A 532 -11.15 -24.77 -3.59
N ARG A 533 -11.89 -25.02 -2.50
CA ARG A 533 -11.34 -25.40 -1.19
C ARG A 533 -11.48 -26.88 -0.86
N LEU A 534 -12.34 -27.60 -1.57
CA LEU A 534 -12.47 -29.05 -1.48
C LEU A 534 -11.15 -29.74 -1.84
N HIS A 535 -10.87 -30.86 -1.18
CA HIS A 535 -9.61 -31.61 -1.33
C HIS A 535 -9.81 -33.09 -0.96
N PRO A 536 -9.15 -34.05 -1.64
CA PRO A 536 -9.34 -35.48 -1.38
C PRO A 536 -9.04 -35.94 0.05
N GLU A 537 -8.07 -35.29 0.71
CA GLU A 537 -7.72 -35.57 2.11
C GLU A 537 -8.61 -34.88 3.15
N ILE A 538 -9.63 -34.12 2.73
CA ILE A 538 -10.56 -33.45 3.65
C ILE A 538 -11.94 -34.11 3.51
N PRO A 539 -12.52 -34.65 4.60
CA PRO A 539 -13.81 -35.31 4.52
C PRO A 539 -14.92 -34.31 4.18
N VAL A 540 -15.91 -34.76 3.42
CA VAL A 540 -17.14 -34.01 3.12
C VAL A 540 -18.28 -34.59 3.97
N TYR A 541 -19.12 -33.71 4.50
CA TYR A 541 -20.33 -34.13 5.20
C TYR A 541 -21.49 -34.14 4.21
N GLU A 542 -22.01 -35.33 3.90
CA GLU A 542 -23.26 -35.51 3.19
C GLU A 542 -24.34 -35.92 4.21
N PRO A 543 -25.28 -35.02 4.56
CA PRO A 543 -26.44 -35.41 5.33
C PRO A 543 -27.37 -36.26 4.44
N ASP A 544 -27.64 -37.48 4.89
CA ASP A 544 -28.73 -38.35 4.42
C ASP A 544 -28.53 -39.06 3.07
N ASP A 545 -27.56 -39.99 2.98
CA ASP A 545 -27.70 -41.16 2.08
C ASP A 545 -28.24 -42.35 2.88
N PRO A 546 -29.55 -42.69 2.76
CA PRO A 546 -30.16 -43.80 3.49
C PRO A 546 -29.71 -45.19 2.99
N ASP A 547 -28.99 -45.28 1.85
CA ASP A 547 -28.58 -46.54 1.22
C ASP A 547 -27.08 -46.87 1.41
N SER A 548 -26.34 -46.04 2.16
CA SER A 548 -24.89 -46.19 2.31
C SER A 548 -24.50 -47.08 3.49
N GLU A 549 -24.09 -48.33 3.20
CA GLU A 549 -23.28 -49.15 4.13
C GLU A 549 -21.89 -48.50 4.28
N GLU A 550 -21.77 -47.60 5.26
CA GLU A 550 -20.59 -46.79 5.61
C GLU A 550 -19.98 -45.96 4.45
N PRO A 551 -20.44 -44.71 4.24
CA PRO A 551 -19.87 -43.86 3.20
C PRO A 551 -18.45 -43.45 3.60
N ASN A 552 -17.47 -43.77 2.76
CA ASN A 552 -16.15 -43.16 2.85
C ASN A 552 -16.33 -41.63 2.69
N PRO A 553 -16.06 -40.82 3.73
CA PRO A 553 -16.32 -39.38 3.67
C PRO A 553 -15.31 -38.63 2.82
N PHE A 554 -14.28 -39.31 2.29
CA PHE A 554 -13.25 -38.73 1.44
C PHE A 554 -13.58 -38.98 -0.03
N LEU A 555 -13.77 -37.89 -0.77
CA LEU A 555 -14.05 -37.92 -2.21
C LEU A 555 -12.75 -37.92 -3.02
N SER A 556 -12.72 -38.63 -4.15
CA SER A 556 -11.60 -38.56 -5.08
C SER A 556 -11.51 -37.17 -5.75
N ALA A 557 -10.33 -36.82 -6.29
CA ALA A 557 -10.15 -35.57 -7.03
C ALA A 557 -11.16 -35.41 -8.18
N ASP A 558 -11.44 -36.50 -8.90
CA ASP A 558 -12.40 -36.51 -10.02
C ASP A 558 -13.84 -36.39 -9.52
N ALA A 559 -14.19 -37.03 -8.40
CA ALA A 559 -15.52 -36.89 -7.79
C ALA A 559 -15.78 -35.46 -7.32
N ILE A 560 -14.79 -34.83 -6.68
CA ILE A 560 -14.86 -33.41 -6.27
C ILE A 560 -15.05 -32.52 -7.49
N TYR A 561 -14.28 -32.75 -8.57
CA TYR A 561 -14.39 -31.95 -9.77
C TYR A 561 -15.76 -32.13 -10.45
N ASN A 562 -16.24 -33.37 -10.55
CA ASN A 562 -17.55 -33.68 -11.11
C ASN A 562 -18.68 -33.01 -10.32
N SER A 563 -18.70 -33.16 -8.99
CA SER A 563 -19.69 -32.53 -8.11
C SER A 563 -19.64 -31.00 -8.19
N ALA A 564 -18.45 -30.39 -8.18
CA ALA A 564 -18.32 -28.93 -8.29
C ALA A 564 -18.85 -28.38 -9.63
N VAL A 565 -18.64 -29.11 -10.72
CA VAL A 565 -19.17 -28.76 -12.05
C VAL A 565 -20.68 -28.96 -12.08
N TYR A 566 -21.17 -30.07 -11.52
CA TYR A 566 -22.60 -30.39 -11.40
C TYR A 566 -23.34 -29.28 -10.65
N ASP A 567 -22.87 -28.92 -9.46
CA ASP A 567 -23.48 -27.91 -8.60
C ASP A 567 -23.57 -26.55 -9.28
N MET A 568 -22.48 -26.10 -9.90
CA MET A 568 -22.45 -24.83 -10.63
C MET A 568 -23.32 -24.86 -11.90
N TYR A 569 -23.32 -25.99 -12.62
CA TYR A 569 -24.11 -26.16 -13.83
C TYR A 569 -25.61 -26.12 -13.52
N PHE A 570 -26.07 -26.95 -12.59
CA PHE A 570 -27.50 -27.02 -12.25
C PHE A 570 -28.01 -25.76 -11.55
N HIS A 571 -27.16 -25.09 -10.74
CA HIS A 571 -27.47 -23.75 -10.25
C HIS A 571 -27.78 -22.78 -11.39
N CYS A 572 -27.00 -22.83 -12.47
CA CYS A 572 -27.25 -21.97 -13.63
C CYS A 572 -28.41 -22.50 -14.51
N PHE A 573 -28.52 -23.81 -14.70
CA PHE A 573 -29.48 -24.45 -15.61
C PHE A 573 -30.92 -24.28 -15.14
N ASP A 574 -31.18 -24.56 -13.86
CA ASP A 574 -32.53 -24.49 -13.28
C ASP A 574 -33.09 -23.05 -13.25
N LEU A 575 -32.18 -22.07 -13.28
CA LEU A 575 -32.48 -20.64 -13.29
C LEU A 575 -32.34 -19.99 -14.68
N ASP A 576 -32.08 -20.78 -15.72
CA ASP A 576 -31.80 -20.36 -17.11
C ASP A 576 -30.70 -19.28 -17.25
N LEU A 577 -29.67 -19.35 -16.40
CA LEU A 577 -28.50 -18.47 -16.37
C LEU A 577 -27.40 -18.94 -17.33
N SER A 578 -27.76 -19.19 -18.60
CA SER A 578 -26.84 -19.74 -19.61
C SER A 578 -25.61 -18.86 -19.89
N GLN A 579 -25.74 -17.54 -19.75
CA GLN A 579 -24.62 -16.60 -19.89
C GLN A 579 -23.62 -16.71 -18.74
N LEU A 580 -24.12 -16.87 -17.51
CA LEU A 580 -23.30 -17.08 -16.33
C LEU A 580 -22.54 -18.40 -16.43
N TRP A 581 -23.23 -19.47 -16.80
CA TRP A 581 -22.62 -20.77 -17.00
C TRP A 581 -21.48 -20.73 -18.03
N ALA A 582 -21.73 -20.13 -19.20
CA ALA A 582 -20.71 -19.96 -20.24
C ALA A 582 -19.46 -19.25 -19.72
N TYR A 583 -19.61 -18.21 -18.89
CA TYR A 583 -18.48 -17.55 -18.23
C TYR A 583 -17.77 -18.49 -17.24
N MET A 584 -18.53 -19.13 -16.34
CA MET A 584 -17.98 -20.00 -15.30
C MET A 584 -17.22 -21.18 -15.90
N TRP A 585 -17.75 -21.82 -16.93
CA TRP A 585 -17.06 -22.86 -17.68
C TRP A 585 -15.77 -22.37 -18.33
N ASN A 586 -15.86 -21.33 -19.17
CA ASN A 586 -14.72 -20.85 -19.96
C ASN A 586 -13.58 -20.31 -19.09
N ARG A 587 -13.90 -19.74 -17.91
CA ARG A 587 -12.92 -19.06 -17.07
C ARG A 587 -12.49 -19.89 -15.86
N TRP A 588 -13.25 -20.89 -15.42
CA TRP A 588 -12.99 -21.56 -14.14
C TRP A 588 -13.16 -23.09 -14.17
N TYR A 589 -14.24 -23.60 -14.75
CA TYR A 589 -14.62 -25.01 -14.63
C TYR A 589 -14.16 -25.90 -15.78
N SER A 590 -13.64 -25.35 -16.89
CA SER A 590 -13.03 -26.19 -17.93
C SER A 590 -11.75 -26.89 -17.41
N PRO A 591 -11.38 -28.07 -17.93
CA PRO A 591 -10.26 -28.85 -17.39
C PRO A 591 -8.92 -28.10 -17.31
N ALA A 592 -8.66 -27.22 -18.29
CA ALA A 592 -7.46 -26.40 -18.32
C ALA A 592 -7.45 -25.30 -17.25
N GLN A 593 -8.63 -24.79 -16.88
CA GLN A 593 -8.79 -23.73 -15.89
C GLN A 593 -8.89 -24.31 -14.47
N TRP A 594 -9.59 -25.43 -14.27
CA TRP A 594 -9.76 -26.07 -12.96
C TRP A 594 -8.42 -26.30 -12.25
N LYS A 595 -7.44 -26.81 -12.98
CA LYS A 595 -6.07 -27.06 -12.50
C LYS A 595 -5.31 -25.80 -12.04
N LEU A 596 -5.79 -24.59 -12.36
CA LEU A 596 -5.12 -23.36 -11.95
C LEU A 596 -5.54 -22.88 -10.56
N TRP A 597 -6.70 -23.28 -10.04
CA TRP A 597 -7.25 -22.67 -8.82
C TRP A 597 -7.84 -23.66 -7.83
N ALA A 598 -8.27 -24.85 -8.26
CA ALA A 598 -8.85 -25.84 -7.38
C ALA A 598 -7.78 -26.61 -6.61
N ARG A 599 -7.94 -26.72 -5.28
CA ARG A 599 -7.08 -27.53 -4.43
C ARG A 599 -7.11 -29.01 -4.80
N ALA A 600 -8.29 -29.55 -5.11
CA ALA A 600 -8.47 -30.96 -5.43
C ALA A 600 -7.68 -31.47 -6.66
N SER A 601 -7.07 -30.57 -7.44
CA SER A 601 -6.22 -30.96 -8.56
C SER A 601 -4.77 -31.31 -8.18
N GLU A 602 -4.41 -31.22 -6.91
CA GLU A 602 -3.11 -31.61 -6.35
C GLU A 602 -3.32 -32.38 -5.03
N PRO A 603 -2.57 -33.44 -4.71
CA PRO A 603 -2.67 -34.15 -3.42
C PRO A 603 -2.12 -33.34 -2.23
N ALA A 604 -1.26 -32.36 -2.51
CA ALA A 604 -0.67 -31.45 -1.54
C ALA A 604 -1.45 -30.13 -1.47
N ILE A 605 -1.62 -29.58 -0.26
CA ILE A 605 -2.27 -28.27 -0.05
C ILE A 605 -1.19 -27.19 0.14
N PRO A 606 -1.25 -26.05 -0.57
CA PRO A 606 -0.28 -24.97 -0.38
C PRO A 606 -0.44 -24.28 0.99
N ARG A 607 0.68 -23.87 1.61
CA ARG A 607 0.76 -23.11 2.86
C ARG A 607 0.30 -21.68 2.67
N ILE A 608 0.57 -21.06 1.51
CA ILE A 608 -0.03 -19.76 1.16
C ILE A 608 -1.21 -19.96 0.21
N ASN A 609 -2.22 -19.09 0.33
CA ASN A 609 -3.40 -19.13 -0.54
C ASN A 609 -3.51 -17.86 -1.41
N THR A 610 -2.60 -16.90 -1.22
CA THR A 610 -2.74 -15.55 -1.81
C THR A 610 -1.37 -14.96 -2.15
N THR A 611 -1.32 -14.20 -3.24
CA THR A 611 -0.19 -13.32 -3.61
C THR A 611 -0.04 -12.12 -2.68
N MET A 612 -0.92 -11.94 -1.68
CA MET A 612 -0.83 -10.88 -0.65
C MET A 612 0.48 -10.91 0.16
N ILE A 613 1.22 -12.02 0.16
CA ILE A 613 2.58 -12.08 0.72
C ILE A 613 3.53 -11.12 -0.01
N VAL A 614 3.32 -10.93 -1.32
CA VAL A 614 4.02 -9.94 -2.16
C VAL A 614 3.44 -8.53 -1.94
N GLU A 615 2.12 -8.37 -1.78
CA GLU A 615 1.54 -7.06 -1.46
C GLU A 615 2.04 -6.51 -0.10
N SER A 616 2.31 -7.38 0.87
CA SER A 616 2.97 -7.00 2.12
C SER A 616 4.37 -6.42 1.86
N LEU A 617 5.14 -7.00 0.92
CA LEU A 617 6.41 -6.43 0.47
C LEU A 617 6.18 -5.06 -0.19
N TRP A 618 5.19 -4.93 -1.08
CA TRP A 618 4.84 -3.66 -1.72
C TRP A 618 4.44 -2.58 -0.73
N LYS A 619 3.73 -2.94 0.34
CA LYS A 619 3.39 -2.00 1.41
C LYS A 619 4.65 -1.42 2.05
N HIS A 620 5.66 -2.25 2.33
CA HIS A 620 6.93 -1.77 2.87
C HIS A 620 7.69 -0.90 1.85
N VAL A 621 7.82 -1.34 0.61
CA VAL A 621 8.55 -0.59 -0.42
C VAL A 621 7.86 0.76 -0.69
N LYS A 622 6.54 0.78 -0.92
CA LYS A 622 5.78 2.00 -1.28
C LYS A 622 5.56 2.94 -0.11
N HIS A 623 5.11 2.43 1.04
CA HIS A 623 4.63 3.28 2.15
C HIS A 623 5.66 3.49 3.25
N ARG A 624 6.77 2.77 3.25
CA ARG A 624 7.87 3.01 4.20
C ARG A 624 9.11 3.54 3.51
N ASP A 625 9.57 2.89 2.45
CA ASP A 625 10.85 3.28 1.84
C ASP A 625 10.70 4.36 0.77
N LEU A 626 9.61 4.30 -0.01
CA LEU A 626 9.33 5.23 -1.10
C LEU A 626 8.26 6.28 -0.75
N ALA A 627 7.77 6.31 0.49
CA ALA A 627 6.63 7.14 0.91
C ALA A 627 6.82 8.64 0.60
N GLU A 628 8.06 9.09 0.78
CA GLU A 628 8.51 10.47 0.62
C GLU A 628 8.74 10.85 -0.85
N PHE A 629 8.78 9.85 -1.74
CA PHE A 629 9.23 10.01 -3.12
C PHE A 629 8.03 10.05 -4.06
N ASN A 630 7.76 11.21 -4.66
CA ASN A 630 6.76 11.30 -5.72
C ASN A 630 7.35 10.82 -7.06
N ARG A 631 7.08 9.55 -7.40
CA ARG A 631 7.60 8.87 -8.61
C ARG A 631 9.12 9.03 -8.71
N PRO A 632 9.90 8.38 -7.84
CA PRO A 632 11.36 8.45 -7.84
C PRO A 632 11.96 7.99 -9.17
N ARG A 633 13.22 8.36 -9.42
CA ARG A 633 13.95 7.81 -10.57
C ARG A 633 14.17 6.31 -10.41
N LEU A 634 14.32 5.58 -11.52
CA LEU A 634 14.48 4.12 -11.53
C LEU A 634 15.71 3.68 -10.71
N ASP A 635 16.85 4.34 -10.91
CA ASP A 635 18.11 4.12 -10.19
C ASP A 635 17.97 4.31 -8.68
N LEU A 636 17.17 5.28 -8.24
CA LEU A 636 16.84 5.46 -6.83
C LEU A 636 15.99 4.31 -6.27
N VAL A 637 15.02 3.80 -7.03
CA VAL A 637 14.24 2.61 -6.59
C VAL A 637 15.14 1.39 -6.46
N THR A 638 16.02 1.15 -7.43
CA THR A 638 17.02 0.09 -7.37
C THR A 638 17.91 0.22 -6.13
N HIS A 639 18.43 1.42 -5.87
CA HIS A 639 19.24 1.70 -4.69
C HIS A 639 18.50 1.43 -3.37
N VAL A 640 17.23 1.81 -3.27
CA VAL A 640 16.39 1.56 -2.09
C VAL A 640 16.13 0.06 -1.89
N ILE A 641 15.90 -0.70 -2.96
CA ILE A 641 15.73 -2.16 -2.89
C ILE A 641 17.01 -2.82 -2.33
N ILE A 642 18.19 -2.37 -2.79
CA ILE A 642 19.46 -2.96 -2.38
C ILE A 642 19.85 -2.52 -0.95
N LEU A 643 19.77 -1.23 -0.61
CA LEU A 643 20.34 -0.73 0.65
C LEU A 643 19.34 -0.66 1.81
N ASN A 644 18.05 -0.43 1.54
CA ASN A 644 17.06 -0.29 2.62
C ASN A 644 16.30 -1.60 2.85
N LEU A 645 15.89 -2.26 1.77
CA LEU A 645 15.08 -3.46 1.85
C LEU A 645 15.90 -4.70 2.21
N LEU A 646 17.02 -4.97 1.52
CA LEU A 646 17.82 -6.18 1.75
C LEU A 646 18.29 -6.37 3.20
N PRO A 647 18.81 -5.37 3.94
CA PRO A 647 19.21 -5.59 5.33
C PRO A 647 18.06 -5.98 6.26
N ARG A 648 16.81 -5.67 5.91
CA ARG A 648 15.64 -6.18 6.64
C ARG A 648 15.33 -7.62 6.25
N ILE A 649 15.46 -7.95 4.97
CA ILE A 649 15.28 -9.32 4.47
C ILE A 649 16.31 -10.26 5.12
N LYS A 650 17.59 -9.89 5.17
CA LYS A 650 18.65 -10.66 5.85
C LYS A 650 18.30 -10.90 7.33
N ARG A 651 17.90 -9.83 8.04
CA ARG A 651 17.44 -9.93 9.43
C ARG A 651 16.23 -10.85 9.64
N ASN A 652 15.36 -10.97 8.63
CA ASN A 652 14.24 -11.91 8.65
C ASN A 652 14.74 -13.33 8.39
N LEU A 653 15.63 -13.54 7.43
CA LEU A 653 16.26 -14.82 7.13
C LEU A 653 17.00 -15.39 8.36
N ASP A 654 17.80 -14.57 9.05
CA ASP A 654 18.48 -14.96 10.31
C ASP A 654 17.48 -15.39 11.39
N SER A 655 16.32 -14.73 11.44
CA SER A 655 15.26 -15.06 12.39
C SER A 655 14.57 -16.38 12.02
N ILE A 656 14.35 -16.63 10.73
CA ILE A 656 13.75 -17.88 10.21
C ILE A 656 14.69 -19.05 10.49
N ARG A 657 15.99 -18.87 10.26
CA ARG A 657 17.05 -19.85 10.53
C ARG A 657 17.41 -20.01 12.01
N LYS A 658 16.72 -19.30 12.91
CA LYS A 658 16.98 -19.29 14.37
C LYS A 658 18.43 -18.90 14.75
N MET A 659 19.15 -18.23 13.85
CA MET A 659 20.52 -17.73 14.10
C MET A 659 20.50 -16.45 14.95
N ARG A 660 19.37 -15.74 14.95
CA ARG A 660 19.21 -14.49 15.69
C ARG A 660 18.83 -14.76 17.15
N ARG A 661 19.59 -14.15 18.09
CA ARG A 661 19.38 -14.25 19.56
C ARG A 661 19.52 -15.69 20.10
N ALA A 662 20.56 -16.41 19.67
CA ALA A 662 20.94 -17.69 20.27
C ALA A 662 20.99 -17.54 21.81
N GLY A 663 20.16 -18.32 22.52
CA GLY A 663 20.02 -18.28 23.98
C GLY A 663 18.79 -17.57 24.55
N ARG A 664 17.96 -16.88 23.74
CA ARG A 664 16.62 -16.43 24.16
C ARG A 664 15.53 -17.40 23.69
N GLY A 665 14.49 -17.57 24.48
CA GLY A 665 13.33 -18.39 24.11
C GLY A 665 12.71 -17.95 22.78
N PRO A 666 12.19 -18.90 21.97
CA PRO A 666 11.71 -18.60 20.63
C PRO A 666 10.49 -17.67 20.69
N THR A 667 10.54 -16.55 19.94
CA THR A 667 9.42 -15.62 19.83
C THR A 667 8.48 -16.05 18.71
N LEU A 668 7.17 -16.02 18.96
CA LEU A 668 6.17 -16.31 17.93
C LEU A 668 6.30 -15.34 16.74
N VAL A 669 6.38 -15.89 15.53
CA VAL A 669 6.27 -15.08 14.30
C VAL A 669 4.82 -14.66 14.07
N GLY A 670 4.58 -13.69 13.18
CA GLY A 670 3.26 -13.05 13.00
C GLY A 670 2.11 -14.06 12.85
N TRP A 671 2.22 -15.00 11.92
CA TRP A 671 1.17 -16.00 11.70
C TRP A 671 0.97 -16.94 12.90
N GLN A 672 2.01 -17.24 13.68
CA GLN A 672 1.89 -18.08 14.88
C GLN A 672 1.14 -17.34 16.00
N LYS A 673 1.30 -16.01 16.10
CA LYS A 673 0.49 -15.19 17.01
C LYS A 673 -0.98 -15.23 16.62
N ASP A 674 -1.27 -15.08 15.32
CA ASP A 674 -2.63 -15.12 14.78
C ASP A 674 -3.25 -16.51 14.95
N PHE A 675 -2.47 -17.56 14.69
CA PHE A 675 -2.87 -18.96 14.91
C PHE A 675 -3.21 -19.20 16.37
N ARG A 676 -2.35 -18.78 17.30
CA ARG A 676 -2.60 -18.91 18.74
C ARG A 676 -3.83 -18.13 19.17
N ALA A 677 -4.01 -16.90 18.70
CA ALA A 677 -5.19 -16.10 19.00
C ALA A 677 -6.48 -16.79 18.52
N THR A 678 -6.45 -17.34 17.30
CA THR A 678 -7.54 -18.12 16.72
C THR A 678 -7.82 -19.39 17.52
N TRP A 679 -6.77 -20.12 17.93
CA TRP A 679 -6.88 -21.30 18.78
C TRP A 679 -7.59 -20.97 20.10
N VAL A 680 -7.14 -19.91 20.78
CA VAL A 680 -7.72 -19.48 22.06
C VAL A 680 -9.19 -19.09 21.89
N ASP A 681 -9.56 -18.40 20.79
CA ASP A 681 -10.96 -18.10 20.50
C ASP A 681 -11.80 -19.37 20.28
N LEU A 682 -11.30 -20.30 19.45
CA LEU A 682 -12.00 -21.55 19.11
C LEU A 682 -12.13 -22.51 20.31
N SER A 683 -11.25 -22.37 21.30
CA SER A 683 -11.26 -23.15 22.54
C SER A 683 -12.42 -22.80 23.47
N LYS A 684 -12.97 -21.59 23.37
CA LYS A 684 -14.13 -21.14 24.17
C LYS A 684 -15.39 -21.89 23.76
N SER A 685 -16.36 -22.06 24.67
CA SER A 685 -17.68 -22.60 24.34
C SER A 685 -18.43 -21.71 23.34
N ASP A 686 -19.40 -22.28 22.62
CA ASP A 686 -20.19 -21.51 21.65
C ASP A 686 -20.97 -20.39 22.32
N ASP A 687 -21.58 -20.64 23.47
CA ASP A 687 -22.26 -19.63 24.29
C ASP A 687 -21.33 -18.46 24.64
N HIS A 688 -20.09 -18.74 25.01
CA HIS A 688 -19.13 -17.70 25.37
C HIS A 688 -18.72 -16.86 24.15
N ARG A 689 -18.44 -17.49 23.00
CA ARG A 689 -18.10 -16.80 21.75
C ARG A 689 -19.27 -15.95 21.23
N LEU A 690 -20.49 -16.48 21.27
CA LEU A 690 -21.70 -15.76 20.90
C LEU A 690 -21.93 -14.57 21.82
N THR A 691 -21.77 -14.74 23.13
CA THR A 691 -21.89 -13.66 24.11
C THR A 691 -20.86 -12.56 23.86
N GLU A 692 -19.59 -12.90 23.62
CA GLU A 692 -18.56 -11.90 23.29
C GLU A 692 -18.87 -11.14 21.99
N LYS A 693 -19.34 -11.84 20.94
CA LYS A 693 -19.77 -11.21 19.68
C LYS A 693 -20.96 -10.26 19.91
N GLN A 694 -21.97 -10.70 20.66
CA GLN A 694 -23.13 -9.87 21.01
C GLN A 694 -22.70 -8.64 21.81
N LEU A 695 -21.87 -8.79 22.84
CA LEU A 695 -21.35 -7.68 23.63
C LEU A 695 -20.56 -6.68 22.78
N ARG A 696 -19.78 -7.15 21.80
CA ARG A 696 -19.03 -6.28 20.87
C ARG A 696 -19.97 -5.37 20.08
N TRP A 697 -21.08 -5.89 19.55
CA TRP A 697 -22.07 -5.09 18.83
C TRP A 697 -22.94 -4.24 19.76
N LEU A 698 -23.25 -4.73 20.95
CA LEU A 698 -24.01 -3.96 21.95
C LEU A 698 -23.25 -2.73 22.46
N ARG A 699 -21.92 -2.80 22.55
CA ARG A 699 -21.04 -1.67 22.90
C ARG A 699 -20.95 -0.59 21.83
N LYS A 700 -21.26 -0.91 20.57
CA LYS A 700 -21.28 0.10 19.50
C LYS A 700 -22.47 1.07 19.70
N PRO A 701 -22.33 2.35 19.32
CA PRO A 701 -23.42 3.31 19.34
C PRO A 701 -24.71 2.79 18.68
N LYS A 702 -25.88 3.17 19.20
CA LYS A 702 -27.17 2.69 18.66
C LYS A 702 -27.41 3.07 17.20
N ASN A 703 -26.80 4.14 16.72
CA ASN A 703 -26.88 4.63 15.35
C ASN A 703 -25.90 3.92 14.39
N THR A 704 -25.10 2.96 14.84
CA THR A 704 -24.21 2.20 13.95
C THR A 704 -25.01 1.43 12.90
N LYS A 705 -24.67 1.62 11.62
CA LYS A 705 -25.28 0.93 10.49
C LYS A 705 -25.20 -0.60 10.64
N ASN A 706 -26.27 -1.29 10.28
CA ASN A 706 -26.44 -2.74 10.35
C ASN A 706 -26.32 -3.37 11.77
N ARG A 707 -26.29 -2.57 12.84
CA ARG A 707 -26.15 -3.08 14.21
C ARG A 707 -27.28 -4.05 14.59
N ASP A 708 -28.53 -3.64 14.36
CA ASP A 708 -29.70 -4.43 14.75
C ASP A 708 -29.86 -5.68 13.88
N GLU A 709 -29.52 -5.58 12.60
CA GLU A 709 -29.45 -6.72 11.67
C GLU A 709 -28.42 -7.75 12.15
N ARG A 710 -27.21 -7.30 12.51
CA ARG A 710 -26.15 -8.18 13.04
C ARG A 710 -26.53 -8.82 14.37
N LEU A 711 -27.20 -8.11 15.26
CA LEU A 711 -27.71 -8.70 16.51
C LEU A 711 -28.78 -9.76 16.25
N THR A 712 -29.65 -9.52 15.28
CA THR A 712 -30.66 -10.50 14.84
C THR A 712 -30.02 -11.75 14.23
N GLN A 713 -28.97 -11.59 13.41
CA GLN A 713 -28.19 -12.70 12.86
C GLN A 713 -27.52 -13.53 13.97
N LEU A 714 -26.97 -12.89 15.01
CA LEU A 714 -26.36 -13.60 16.15
C LEU A 714 -27.39 -14.37 16.98
N ASP A 715 -28.60 -13.81 17.15
CA ASP A 715 -29.71 -14.52 17.80
C ASP A 715 -30.13 -15.75 16.99
N GLN A 716 -30.22 -15.63 15.67
CA GLN A 716 -30.44 -16.77 14.76
C GLN A 716 -29.31 -17.81 14.83
N GLU A 717 -28.03 -17.39 14.88
CA GLU A 717 -26.87 -18.28 15.03
C GLU A 717 -26.96 -19.08 16.34
N SER A 718 -27.42 -18.45 17.42
CA SER A 718 -27.60 -19.12 18.72
C SER A 718 -28.68 -20.22 18.72
N LYS A 719 -29.68 -20.08 17.85
CA LYS A 719 -30.80 -21.02 17.70
C LYS A 719 -30.52 -22.14 16.69
N ARG A 720 -29.38 -22.09 15.99
CA ARG A 720 -29.04 -23.06 14.95
C ARG A 720 -28.65 -24.41 15.56
N THR A 721 -29.32 -25.46 15.11
CA THR A 721 -28.96 -26.85 15.49
C THR A 721 -27.54 -27.16 15.03
N HIS A 722 -26.80 -27.85 15.89
CA HIS A 722 -25.41 -28.19 15.61
C HIS A 722 -25.40 -29.43 14.71
N GLY A 723 -24.75 -29.32 13.55
CA GLY A 723 -24.50 -30.46 12.68
C GLY A 723 -23.50 -31.44 13.30
N THR A 724 -23.63 -32.71 12.93
CA THR A 724 -22.60 -33.73 13.17
C THR A 724 -21.53 -33.60 12.08
N TYR A 725 -20.24 -33.66 12.46
CA TYR A 725 -19.14 -33.54 11.51
C TYR A 725 -18.09 -34.63 11.78
N PHE A 726 -17.60 -35.26 10.72
CA PHE A 726 -16.39 -36.09 10.79
C PHE A 726 -15.20 -35.22 11.20
N THR A 727 -14.54 -35.60 12.29
CA THR A 727 -13.36 -34.91 12.85
C THR A 727 -12.30 -35.96 13.14
N TYR A 728 -11.14 -35.82 12.50
CA TYR A 728 -10.01 -36.75 12.59
C TYR A 728 -8.80 -35.97 13.11
N VAL A 729 -8.52 -36.11 14.40
CA VAL A 729 -7.47 -35.35 15.09
C VAL A 729 -6.06 -35.85 14.72
N ASP A 730 -5.93 -37.14 14.43
CA ASP A 730 -4.72 -37.83 13.94
C ASP A 730 -4.28 -37.33 12.55
N LYS A 731 -5.23 -37.03 11.66
CA LYS A 731 -4.97 -36.45 10.33
C LYS A 731 -5.05 -34.92 10.33
N TRP A 732 -5.45 -34.29 11.43
CA TRP A 732 -5.75 -32.86 11.49
C TRP A 732 -6.80 -32.38 10.47
N VAL A 733 -7.94 -33.09 10.33
CA VAL A 733 -8.99 -32.73 9.36
C VAL A 733 -10.40 -32.77 9.95
N CYS A 734 -11.27 -31.91 9.42
CA CYS A 734 -12.68 -31.85 9.83
C CYS A 734 -13.57 -31.49 8.63
N SER A 735 -14.74 -32.14 8.55
CA SER A 735 -15.73 -31.94 7.47
C SER A 735 -16.56 -30.66 7.60
N CYS A 736 -16.38 -29.89 8.68
CA CYS A 736 -17.13 -28.66 8.86
C CYS A 736 -16.67 -27.56 7.89
N SER A 737 -17.62 -26.76 7.38
CA SER A 737 -17.33 -25.65 6.46
C SER A 737 -16.34 -24.63 7.04
N ALA A 738 -16.35 -24.43 8.36
CA ALA A 738 -15.40 -23.55 9.05
C ALA A 738 -13.94 -24.00 8.87
N PHE A 739 -13.67 -25.31 8.83
CA PHE A 739 -12.34 -25.85 8.57
C PHE A 739 -11.89 -25.55 7.12
N LEU A 740 -12.74 -25.86 6.14
CA LEU A 740 -12.49 -25.61 4.71
C LEU A 740 -12.23 -24.13 4.41
N MET A 741 -13.01 -23.25 5.04
CA MET A 741 -12.90 -21.80 4.87
C MET A 741 -11.73 -21.19 5.65
N SER A 742 -11.20 -21.88 6.66
CA SER A 742 -10.10 -21.40 7.49
C SER A 742 -8.81 -21.21 6.71
N ARG A 743 -8.13 -20.09 6.93
CA ARG A 743 -6.76 -19.85 6.45
C ARG A 743 -5.75 -20.83 7.07
N PHE A 744 -6.01 -21.28 8.29
CA PHE A 744 -5.11 -22.12 9.07
C PHE A 744 -5.58 -23.58 9.18
N LEU A 745 -6.60 -23.99 8.41
CA LEU A 745 -7.22 -25.32 8.57
C LEU A 745 -7.55 -25.59 10.05
N LEU A 746 -8.19 -24.60 10.68
CA LEU A 746 -8.63 -24.63 12.07
C LEU A 746 -10.15 -24.54 12.15
N CYS A 747 -10.73 -25.32 13.06
CA CYS A 747 -12.13 -25.19 13.44
C CYS A 747 -12.29 -25.46 14.94
N LYS A 748 -13.47 -25.11 15.47
CA LYS A 748 -13.77 -25.33 16.89
C LYS A 748 -13.79 -26.81 17.27
N HIS A 749 -14.13 -27.72 16.34
CA HIS A 749 -14.20 -29.15 16.60
C HIS A 749 -12.79 -29.70 16.89
N LEU A 750 -11.85 -29.55 15.96
CA LEU A 750 -10.44 -29.96 16.15
C LEU A 750 -9.80 -29.33 17.39
N VAL A 751 -9.93 -28.01 17.56
CA VAL A 751 -9.28 -27.31 18.67
C VAL A 751 -9.80 -27.78 20.03
N ARG A 752 -11.13 -27.93 20.17
CA ARG A 752 -11.73 -28.38 21.43
C ARG A 752 -11.41 -29.84 21.72
N GLU A 753 -11.41 -30.69 20.71
CA GLU A 753 -11.07 -32.12 20.85
C GLU A 753 -9.60 -32.29 21.28
N VAL A 754 -8.66 -31.61 20.62
CA VAL A 754 -7.24 -31.62 21.01
C VAL A 754 -7.04 -31.08 22.42
N ASN A 755 -7.70 -29.96 22.78
CA ASN A 755 -7.62 -29.43 24.12
C ASN A 755 -8.21 -30.39 25.17
N GLN A 756 -9.27 -31.12 24.83
CA GLN A 756 -9.83 -32.14 25.72
C GLN A 756 -8.85 -33.29 25.92
N THR A 757 -8.28 -33.84 24.84
CA THR A 757 -7.30 -34.93 24.87
C THR A 757 -6.04 -34.54 25.65
N LEU A 758 -5.54 -33.31 25.44
CA LEU A 758 -4.32 -32.82 26.09
C LEU A 758 -4.59 -32.06 27.40
N SER A 759 -5.79 -32.18 27.98
CA SER A 759 -6.15 -31.52 29.26
C SER A 759 -5.84 -30.01 29.30
N ASN A 760 -6.12 -29.30 28.20
CA ASN A 760 -5.86 -27.87 27.98
C ASN A 760 -4.38 -27.45 28.05
N SER A 761 -3.43 -28.38 27.96
CA SER A 761 -1.99 -28.09 27.90
C SER A 761 -1.61 -27.06 26.81
N PRO A 762 -2.11 -27.17 25.55
CA PRO A 762 -1.81 -26.21 24.49
C PRO A 762 -2.10 -24.74 24.84
N LEU A 763 -3.11 -24.47 25.68
CA LEU A 763 -3.46 -23.09 26.04
C LEU A 763 -2.38 -22.39 26.90
N ARG A 764 -1.52 -23.17 27.55
CA ARG A 764 -0.49 -22.71 28.47
C ARG A 764 0.92 -22.84 27.89
N ASP A 765 1.09 -23.59 26.81
CA ASP A 765 2.38 -23.86 26.19
C ASP A 765 2.67 -22.91 25.02
N LEU A 766 3.56 -21.94 25.25
CA LEU A 766 4.04 -21.05 24.18
C LEU A 766 5.06 -21.74 23.26
N ALA A 767 5.80 -22.73 23.74
CA ALA A 767 6.81 -23.43 22.96
C ALA A 767 6.15 -24.29 21.87
N LEU A 768 5.00 -24.89 22.18
CA LEU A 768 4.13 -25.55 21.19
C LEU A 768 3.92 -24.66 19.95
N PHE A 769 3.34 -23.46 20.14
CA PHE A 769 3.03 -22.56 19.04
C PHE A 769 4.27 -22.04 18.30
N ALA A 770 5.39 -21.87 18.99
CA ALA A 770 6.64 -21.43 18.38
C ALA A 770 7.26 -22.51 17.46
N ASN A 771 7.04 -23.78 17.80
CA ASN A 771 7.55 -24.91 17.05
C ASN A 771 6.59 -25.40 15.96
N LEU A 772 5.34 -24.91 15.90
CA LEU A 772 4.41 -25.25 14.83
C LEU A 772 4.99 -24.97 13.44
N ARG A 773 4.81 -25.94 12.55
CA ARG A 773 5.11 -25.87 11.11
C ARG A 773 3.86 -26.27 10.33
N ARG A 774 3.74 -25.72 9.12
CA ARG A 774 2.62 -25.99 8.21
C ARG A 774 3.07 -27.02 7.20
N ASN A 775 2.45 -28.19 7.23
CA ASN A 775 2.74 -29.26 6.29
C ASN A 775 1.82 -29.17 5.07
N HIS A 776 2.28 -29.70 3.95
CA HIS A 776 1.50 -29.83 2.72
C HIS A 776 0.52 -31.01 2.74
N PHE A 777 0.82 -32.01 3.59
CA PHE A 777 0.06 -33.24 3.73
C PHE A 777 -0.45 -33.38 5.17
N PRO A 778 -1.55 -34.12 5.38
CA PRO A 778 -2.00 -34.54 6.71
C PRO A 778 -0.91 -35.34 7.47
N PRO A 779 -0.74 -35.13 8.79
CA PRO A 779 -1.34 -34.06 9.58
C PRO A 779 -0.74 -32.69 9.20
N TYR A 780 -1.61 -31.74 8.85
CA TYR A 780 -1.21 -30.39 8.42
C TYR A 780 -0.47 -29.62 9.52
N TYR A 781 -0.69 -30.02 10.78
CA TYR A 781 0.04 -29.57 11.95
C TYR A 781 0.36 -30.76 12.84
N VAL A 782 1.64 -30.94 13.16
CA VAL A 782 2.07 -31.94 14.14
C VAL A 782 1.94 -31.35 15.55
N ILE A 783 1.03 -31.92 16.33
CA ILE A 783 0.81 -31.57 17.73
C ILE A 783 1.40 -32.66 18.64
N PRO A 784 2.40 -32.35 19.48
CA PRO A 784 2.95 -33.27 20.47
C PRO A 784 1.88 -33.82 21.41
N GLY A 785 1.91 -35.13 21.66
CA GLY A 785 0.93 -35.84 22.49
C GLY A 785 -0.36 -36.25 21.76
N ILE A 786 -0.53 -35.83 20.49
CA ILE A 786 -1.55 -36.33 19.58
C ILE A 786 -0.92 -37.17 18.47
N HIS A 787 0.16 -36.65 17.88
CA HIS A 787 0.87 -37.28 16.79
C HIS A 787 2.19 -37.82 17.34
N ASP A 788 2.49 -39.07 17.03
CA ASP A 788 3.78 -39.67 17.35
C ASP A 788 4.83 -39.02 16.46
N ILE A 789 5.85 -38.43 17.08
CA ILE A 789 7.03 -37.95 16.38
C ILE A 789 7.95 -39.17 16.27
N GLU A 790 7.90 -39.88 15.15
CA GLU A 790 9.06 -40.68 14.77
C GLU A 790 10.20 -39.69 14.54
N GLU A 791 11.13 -39.60 15.49
CA GLU A 791 12.40 -38.96 15.25
C GLU A 791 13.08 -39.75 14.14
N ASN A 792 12.93 -39.30 12.89
CA ASN A 792 13.80 -39.74 11.81
C ASN A 792 15.22 -39.33 12.21
N GLU A 793 15.99 -40.27 12.77
CA GLU A 793 17.44 -40.19 12.70
C GLU A 793 17.79 -39.95 11.23
N PRO A 794 18.66 -38.98 10.91
CA PRO A 794 19.06 -38.76 9.53
C PRO A 794 19.62 -40.08 9.00
N GLU A 795 18.96 -40.66 7.99
CA GLU A 795 19.49 -41.85 7.34
C GLU A 795 20.94 -41.55 6.94
N PRO A 796 21.90 -42.43 7.29
CA PRO A 796 23.27 -42.22 6.89
C PRO A 796 23.30 -42.09 5.37
N GLU A 797 24.00 -41.06 4.89
CA GLU A 797 24.23 -40.78 3.48
C GLU A 797 24.55 -42.10 2.76
N HIS A 798 23.57 -42.63 2.02
CA HIS A 798 23.83 -43.68 1.06
C HIS A 798 24.59 -43.00 -0.08
N ASP A 799 25.92 -43.05 -0.01
CA ASP A 799 26.79 -42.85 -1.16
C ASP A 799 26.25 -43.73 -2.30
N VAL A 800 25.58 -43.09 -3.26
CA VAL A 800 25.25 -43.73 -4.53
C VAL A 800 26.55 -43.84 -5.29
N GLU A 801 27.28 -44.92 -5.00
CA GLU A 801 28.48 -45.30 -5.74
C GLU A 801 28.05 -45.62 -7.18
N ILE A 802 28.46 -44.77 -8.12
CA ILE A 802 28.25 -44.94 -9.55
C ILE A 802 28.93 -46.25 -9.98
N MET A 803 28.13 -47.28 -10.24
CA MET A 803 28.61 -48.52 -10.87
C MET A 803 29.12 -48.24 -12.29
N VAL A 804 30.43 -48.06 -12.41
CA VAL A 804 31.15 -48.23 -13.66
C VAL A 804 31.41 -49.73 -13.84
N LEU A 805 30.78 -50.33 -14.85
CA LEU A 805 30.98 -51.71 -15.26
C LEU A 805 32.45 -51.99 -15.63
N HIS A 806 33.20 -52.69 -14.78
CA HIS A 806 34.37 -53.45 -15.22
C HIS A 806 34.49 -54.82 -14.54
N ARG A 807 34.73 -55.82 -15.40
CA ARG A 807 35.00 -57.25 -15.15
C ARG A 807 36.09 -57.48 -14.09
N GLY A 808 35.91 -58.53 -13.28
CA GLY A 808 37.04 -59.39 -12.87
C GLY A 808 37.01 -59.94 -11.44
N HIS A 809 36.57 -61.19 -11.31
CA HIS A 809 37.16 -62.27 -10.51
C HIS A 809 37.63 -62.06 -9.04
N SER A 810 36.93 -62.78 -8.16
CA SER A 810 37.43 -63.82 -7.23
C SER A 810 37.48 -63.53 -5.73
N ARG A 811 36.78 -64.42 -4.99
CA ARG A 811 37.10 -65.04 -3.67
C ARG A 811 37.34 -64.07 -2.48
N SER A 812 36.87 -64.29 -1.25
CA SER A 812 36.19 -65.37 -0.52
C SER A 812 36.19 -64.94 0.96
N GLN A 813 35.11 -65.23 1.72
CA GLN A 813 35.09 -65.61 3.16
C GLN A 813 35.76 -64.65 4.19
N SER A 814 35.35 -64.48 5.45
CA SER A 814 34.27 -64.90 6.33
C SER A 814 34.57 -64.26 7.71
N THR A 815 33.54 -63.81 8.43
CA THR A 815 33.35 -63.92 9.91
C THR A 815 34.51 -63.63 10.89
N SER A 816 34.31 -62.74 11.88
CA SER A 816 33.96 -63.12 13.28
C SER A 816 34.16 -61.99 14.32
N SER A 817 33.10 -61.76 15.11
CA SER A 817 32.99 -61.35 16.52
C SER A 817 34.27 -61.25 17.38
N SER A 818 34.43 -60.17 18.20
CA SER A 818 34.27 -60.24 19.66
C SER A 818 34.46 -58.91 20.43
N ARG A 819 33.60 -58.78 21.44
CA ARG A 819 33.48 -57.92 22.65
C ARG A 819 34.78 -57.66 23.46
N MET A 820 34.93 -56.47 24.08
CA MET A 820 35.49 -56.17 25.43
C MET A 820 35.51 -54.63 25.67
N GLN A 821 34.74 -54.09 26.64
CA GLN A 821 35.11 -53.71 28.02
C GLN A 821 35.93 -52.41 28.17
N THR A 822 35.32 -51.47 28.91
CA THR A 822 35.82 -50.17 29.41
C THR A 822 36.61 -50.32 30.71
N PRO A 823 37.50 -49.36 31.01
CA PRO A 823 37.84 -49.00 32.39
C PRO A 823 37.75 -47.49 32.69
N GLU A 824 37.24 -47.15 33.86
CA GLU A 824 37.57 -45.94 34.67
C GLU A 824 38.84 -46.26 35.54
N PRO A 825 39.43 -45.39 36.41
CA PRO A 825 38.96 -44.11 37.00
C PRO A 825 40.06 -43.02 37.20
N ASP A 826 39.69 -41.84 37.75
CA ASP A 826 40.10 -41.36 39.09
C ASP A 826 39.90 -39.84 39.32
N ASP A 827 39.53 -39.53 40.57
CA ASP A 827 39.07 -38.28 41.19
C ASP A 827 40.19 -37.25 41.52
N ASP A 828 39.79 -36.00 41.77
CA ASP A 828 40.33 -35.18 42.88
C ASP A 828 39.43 -33.96 43.21
N GLU A 829 39.14 -33.80 44.50
CA GLU A 829 38.36 -32.73 45.16
C GLU A 829 39.24 -31.50 45.49
N ASP A 830 38.68 -30.27 45.55
CA ASP A 830 38.39 -29.56 46.82
C ASP A 830 37.96 -28.06 46.67
N ASN A 831 36.85 -27.76 47.36
CA ASN A 831 36.55 -26.65 48.28
C ASN A 831 36.22 -25.16 47.92
N ASP A 832 35.17 -24.72 48.63
CA ASP A 832 34.87 -23.40 49.23
C ASP A 832 34.15 -22.23 48.50
N ARG A 833 32.84 -22.14 48.83
CA ARG A 833 32.14 -21.06 49.57
C ARG A 833 31.68 -19.77 48.87
N ALA A 834 30.36 -19.62 48.86
CA ALA A 834 29.58 -18.44 48.46
C ALA A 834 29.68 -17.23 49.42
N PRO A 835 29.36 -16.03 48.92
CA PRO A 835 28.48 -15.14 49.67
C PRO A 835 27.32 -14.58 48.82
N SER A 836 26.11 -14.60 49.38
CA SER A 836 24.95 -13.85 48.91
C SER A 836 25.16 -12.33 49.08
N PRO A 837 24.59 -11.49 48.20
CA PRO A 837 23.80 -10.38 48.74
C PRO A 837 22.58 -9.96 47.87
N GLY A 838 21.46 -9.69 48.56
CA GLY A 838 20.71 -8.42 48.51
C GLY A 838 19.91 -8.01 47.25
N PRO A 839 18.71 -7.41 47.41
CA PRO A 839 17.83 -7.00 46.32
C PRO A 839 18.14 -5.58 45.84
N VAL A 840 18.24 -5.35 44.53
CA VAL A 840 18.35 -3.99 43.96
C VAL A 840 17.57 -3.89 42.63
N THR A 841 16.44 -3.17 42.73
CA THR A 841 15.81 -2.25 41.78
C THR A 841 16.05 -2.42 40.26
N GLY A 842 14.95 -2.62 39.52
CA GLY A 842 14.95 -2.60 38.07
C GLY A 842 15.10 -1.18 37.47
N PRO A 843 15.50 -1.08 36.19
CA PRO A 843 15.33 0.12 35.39
C PRO A 843 14.26 -0.07 34.29
N GLY A 844 13.36 0.92 34.24
CA GLY A 844 12.91 1.60 33.02
C GLY A 844 12.42 0.77 31.84
N LEU A 845 11.10 0.58 31.78
CA LEU A 845 10.37 0.31 30.54
C LEU A 845 10.17 1.64 29.81
N ASP A 846 10.90 1.87 28.72
CA ASP A 846 10.47 2.71 27.62
C ASP A 846 10.99 2.09 26.31
N ASP A 847 10.25 2.30 25.22
CA ASP A 847 10.40 1.77 23.85
C ASP A 847 9.59 0.51 23.48
N LEU A 848 8.27 0.69 23.48
CA LEU A 848 7.31 -0.10 22.71
C LEU A 848 7.16 0.50 21.29
N GLU A 849 7.87 -0.05 20.31
CA GLU A 849 7.55 0.16 18.90
C GLU A 849 6.28 -0.64 18.53
N SER A 850 5.21 0.09 18.22
CA SER A 850 3.95 -0.42 17.68
C SER A 850 4.12 -0.89 16.23
N ILE A 851 3.89 -2.18 15.98
CA ILE A 851 3.66 -2.74 14.63
C ILE A 851 2.27 -3.38 14.63
N ASP A 852 1.39 -2.83 13.79
CA ASP A 852 0.07 -3.35 13.44
C ASP A 852 0.09 -3.89 12.01
N PRO A 853 -0.33 -5.15 11.78
CA PRO A 853 -0.85 -5.55 10.48
C PRO A 853 -2.20 -6.29 10.58
N SER A 854 -3.25 -5.58 10.19
CA SER A 854 -4.32 -5.98 9.25
C SER A 854 -4.96 -7.38 9.34
N GLY A 855 -6.28 -7.38 9.59
CA GLY A 855 -7.21 -8.42 9.15
C GLY A 855 -8.68 -8.03 9.38
N ASP A 856 -9.39 -7.82 8.27
CA ASP A 856 -10.85 -7.76 8.06
C ASP A 856 -11.61 -6.43 8.30
N ASP A 857 -11.89 -5.76 7.18
CA ASP A 857 -12.91 -4.74 6.99
C ASP A 857 -14.32 -5.36 7.08
N ASP A 858 -15.06 -5.04 8.14
CA ASP A 858 -16.41 -4.50 8.01
C ASP A 858 -16.28 -2.99 8.28
N ARG A 859 -16.05 -2.17 7.25
CA ARG A 859 -16.10 -0.71 7.37
C ARG A 859 -17.52 -0.22 7.14
N ASP A 860 -18.13 0.26 8.21
CA ASP A 860 -18.90 1.51 8.19
C ASP A 860 -18.29 2.41 9.27
N GLU A 861 -17.78 3.56 8.81
CA GLU A 861 -17.49 4.86 9.43
C GLU A 861 -17.07 4.98 10.92
N ASP A 862 -16.11 5.89 11.11
CA ASP A 862 -15.67 6.55 12.35
C ASP A 862 -14.67 5.83 13.26
N ASN A 863 -13.40 6.20 13.11
CA ASN A 863 -12.45 6.24 14.21
C ASN A 863 -11.55 7.48 14.09
N ASN A 864 -12.11 8.61 14.51
CA ASN A 864 -11.32 9.77 14.93
C ASN A 864 -11.98 10.36 16.17
N ILE A 865 -11.53 9.93 17.35
CA ILE A 865 -11.43 10.70 18.60
C ILE A 865 -10.55 9.85 19.54
N ARG A 866 -9.27 10.21 19.66
CA ARG A 866 -8.50 10.00 20.90
C ARG A 866 -8.84 11.20 21.79
N ALA A 867 -9.58 10.98 22.87
CA ALA A 867 -9.69 11.96 23.94
C ALA A 867 -8.72 11.56 25.05
N PHE A 868 -7.76 12.46 25.29
CA PHE A 868 -7.03 12.63 26.53
C PHE A 868 -7.98 12.69 27.73
N ALA A 869 -7.58 12.13 28.87
CA ALA A 869 -7.86 12.71 30.19
C ALA A 869 -6.97 12.07 31.26
N SER A 870 -5.91 12.78 31.66
CA SER A 870 -5.57 12.90 33.07
C SER A 870 -6.40 14.03 33.67
N ASP A 871 -6.55 13.96 34.99
CA ASP A 871 -6.92 15.03 35.92
C ASP A 871 -8.40 15.29 36.21
N ASP A 872 -8.73 14.86 37.43
CA ASP A 872 -9.65 15.40 38.43
C ASP A 872 -10.16 16.84 38.16
N GLU A 873 -11.44 16.98 37.79
CA GLU A 873 -12.34 18.02 38.31
C GLU A 873 -13.80 17.73 37.89
N GLY A 874 -14.73 18.02 38.79
CA GLY A 874 -16.04 17.38 38.86
C GLY A 874 -17.03 17.69 37.74
N THR A 875 -17.70 16.65 37.25
CA THR A 875 -18.99 16.72 36.55
C THR A 875 -19.93 15.61 37.04
N ALA A 876 -21.22 15.92 37.11
CA ALA A 876 -22.22 15.15 37.84
C ALA A 876 -22.44 13.73 37.27
N GLY A 877 -22.08 12.74 38.09
CA GLY A 877 -22.37 11.29 38.06
C GLY A 877 -23.26 10.71 36.96
N ASP A 878 -22.63 10.02 36.01
CA ASP A 878 -23.28 8.94 35.26
C ASP A 878 -23.68 7.81 36.21
N ARG A 879 -24.96 7.44 36.18
CA ARG A 879 -25.52 6.35 36.97
C ARG A 879 -25.06 5.01 36.37
N VAL A 880 -24.29 4.24 37.12
CA VAL A 880 -23.91 2.88 36.72
C VAL A 880 -25.02 1.91 37.12
N TYR A 881 -25.71 1.35 36.12
CA TYR A 881 -26.75 0.34 36.32
C TYR A 881 -26.18 -1.05 36.09
N ILE A 882 -26.23 -1.90 37.12
CA ILE A 882 -25.93 -3.33 37.00
C ILE A 882 -27.18 -4.02 36.45
N SER A 883 -27.05 -4.75 35.35
CA SER A 883 -28.18 -5.49 34.75
C SER A 883 -28.72 -6.58 35.67
N GLU A 884 -29.97 -6.98 35.50
CA GLU A 884 -30.60 -8.05 36.28
C GLU A 884 -29.85 -9.38 36.16
N ALA A 885 -29.36 -9.71 34.98
CA ALA A 885 -28.53 -10.90 34.74
C ALA A 885 -27.17 -10.83 35.47
N GLN A 886 -26.52 -9.66 35.47
CA GLN A 886 -25.28 -9.47 36.24
C GLN A 886 -25.52 -9.58 37.75
N ARG A 887 -26.63 -9.03 38.25
CA ARG A 887 -27.02 -9.13 39.67
C ARG A 887 -27.24 -10.59 40.08
N GLU A 888 -27.94 -11.36 39.25
CA GLU A 888 -28.21 -12.78 39.51
C GLU A 888 -26.93 -13.63 39.44
N ASN A 889 -26.05 -13.37 38.48
CA ASN A 889 -24.75 -14.05 38.40
C ASN A 889 -23.86 -13.75 39.61
N LEU A 890 -23.76 -12.47 40.01
CA LEU A 890 -23.00 -12.05 41.20
C LEU A 890 -23.54 -12.72 42.47
N LYS A 891 -24.88 -12.82 42.60
CA LYS A 891 -25.52 -13.50 43.71
C LYS A 891 -25.14 -14.98 43.76
N ARG A 892 -25.24 -15.71 42.64
CA ARG A 892 -24.85 -17.14 42.58
C ARG A 892 -23.38 -17.37 42.88
N SER A 893 -22.49 -16.52 42.35
CA SER A 893 -21.05 -16.61 42.64
C SER A 893 -20.74 -16.36 44.12
N PHE A 894 -21.43 -15.40 44.75
CA PHE A 894 -21.26 -15.11 46.18
C PHE A 894 -21.83 -16.22 47.07
N GLU A 895 -22.99 -16.80 46.72
CA GLU A 895 -23.57 -17.94 47.44
C GLU A 895 -22.67 -19.18 47.36
N ALA A 896 -22.12 -19.50 46.18
CA ALA A 896 -21.16 -20.59 46.02
C ALA A 896 -19.87 -20.37 46.84
N LEU A 897 -19.40 -19.12 46.91
CA LEU A 897 -18.26 -18.74 47.75
C LEU A 897 -18.55 -18.98 49.23
N MET A 898 -19.69 -18.50 49.72
CA MET A 898 -20.11 -18.67 51.12
C MET A 898 -20.34 -20.13 51.49
N GLU A 899 -20.93 -20.92 50.59
CA GLU A 899 -21.09 -22.37 50.78
C GLU A 899 -19.73 -23.05 50.93
N THR A 900 -18.75 -22.69 50.09
CA THR A 900 -17.39 -23.25 50.11
C THR A 900 -16.66 -22.93 51.43
N ILE A 901 -16.78 -21.70 51.93
CA ILE A 901 -16.17 -21.26 53.19
C ILE A 901 -16.86 -21.91 54.41
N SER A 902 -18.16 -22.21 54.31
CA SER A 902 -18.95 -22.79 55.41
C SER A 902 -18.75 -24.29 55.60
N ARG A 903 -17.95 -24.95 54.74
CA ARG A 903 -17.70 -26.40 54.84
C ARG A 903 -16.85 -26.71 56.09
N PRO A 904 -17.19 -27.75 56.87
CA PRO A 904 -16.44 -28.13 58.07
C PRO A 904 -14.97 -28.49 57.82
N SER A 905 -14.63 -28.85 56.57
CA SER A 905 -13.28 -29.18 56.12
C SER A 905 -12.35 -27.97 55.97
N GLY A 906 -12.88 -26.74 56.08
CA GLY A 906 -12.12 -25.51 55.79
C GLY A 906 -11.79 -25.36 54.30
N ILE A 907 -11.06 -24.30 53.97
CA ILE A 907 -10.55 -23.99 52.62
C ILE A 907 -9.03 -24.04 52.59
N ALA A 908 -8.44 -24.26 51.40
CA ALA A 908 -6.99 -24.29 51.24
C ALA A 908 -6.33 -22.95 51.66
N PRO A 909 -5.15 -22.95 52.31
CA PRO A 909 -4.53 -21.73 52.84
C PRO A 909 -4.29 -20.64 51.80
N GLN A 910 -3.86 -21.00 50.58
CA GLN A 910 -3.64 -20.06 49.48
C GLN A 910 -4.95 -19.40 49.03
N LEU A 911 -6.06 -20.15 49.05
CA LEU A 911 -7.38 -19.63 48.72
C LEU A 911 -7.91 -18.74 49.85
N ALA A 912 -7.67 -19.09 51.12
CA ALA A 912 -8.00 -18.24 52.25
C ALA A 912 -7.29 -16.87 52.17
N GLU A 913 -6.03 -16.87 51.76
CA GLU A 913 -5.22 -15.66 51.61
C GLU A 913 -5.66 -14.79 50.44
N ALA A 914 -6.07 -15.41 49.34
CA ALA A 914 -6.64 -14.69 48.21
C ALA A 914 -8.03 -14.11 48.53
N LEU A 915 -8.83 -14.78 49.35
CA LEU A 915 -10.21 -14.36 49.67
C LEU A 915 -10.30 -13.32 50.78
N ARG A 916 -9.33 -13.28 51.70
CA ARG A 916 -9.36 -12.36 52.86
C ARG A 916 -9.55 -10.88 52.47
N PRO A 917 -8.81 -10.31 51.49
CA PRO A 917 -9.02 -8.92 51.09
C PRO A 917 -10.40 -8.68 50.48
N ALA A 918 -10.91 -9.64 49.69
CA ALA A 918 -12.22 -9.53 49.05
C ALA A 918 -13.37 -9.55 50.07
N LEU A 919 -13.30 -10.44 51.07
CA LEU A 919 -14.29 -10.50 52.15
C LEU A 919 -14.28 -9.22 52.99
N GLN A 920 -13.09 -8.67 53.30
CA GLN A 920 -12.96 -7.40 54.00
C GLN A 920 -13.61 -6.24 53.22
N MET A 921 -13.41 -6.17 51.90
CA MET A 921 -14.05 -5.15 51.07
C MET A 921 -15.58 -5.25 51.08
N VAL A 922 -16.13 -6.48 51.09
CA VAL A 922 -17.57 -6.72 51.18
C VAL A 922 -18.11 -6.33 52.56
N GLU A 923 -17.41 -6.66 53.63
CA GLU A 923 -17.76 -6.24 55.00
C GLU A 923 -17.72 -4.72 55.16
N ASP A 924 -16.69 -4.06 54.65
CA ASP A 924 -16.54 -2.61 54.73
C ASP A 924 -17.66 -1.91 53.93
N ALA A 925 -17.90 -2.33 52.69
CA ALA A 925 -18.96 -1.78 51.85
C ALA A 925 -20.35 -2.01 52.45
N GLY A 926 -20.62 -3.23 52.92
CA GLY A 926 -21.87 -3.58 53.60
C GLY A 926 -22.07 -2.80 54.90
N GLY A 927 -21.01 -2.64 55.69
CA GLY A 927 -20.99 -1.85 56.91
C GLY A 927 -21.26 -0.37 56.65
N HIS A 928 -20.65 0.22 55.63
CA HIS A 928 -20.91 1.60 55.21
C HIS A 928 -22.36 1.80 54.74
N ILE A 929 -22.91 0.88 53.95
CA ILE A 929 -24.31 0.92 53.50
C ILE A 929 -25.27 0.85 54.70
N GLN A 930 -25.02 -0.07 55.64
CA GLN A 930 -25.86 -0.21 56.84
C GLN A 930 -25.74 0.99 57.80
N ALA A 931 -24.53 1.54 57.97
CA ALA A 931 -24.29 2.73 58.77
C ALA A 931 -25.01 3.96 58.20
N HIS A 932 -25.04 4.09 56.86
CA HIS A 932 -25.81 5.12 56.17
C HIS A 932 -27.32 4.91 56.28
N LYS A 933 -27.82 3.67 56.32
CA LYS A 933 -29.25 3.38 56.57
C LYS A 933 -29.69 3.70 58.00
N ARG A 934 -28.81 3.61 59.01
CA ARG A 934 -29.16 3.76 60.44
C ARG A 934 -29.08 5.20 60.96
N LYS A 935 -28.41 6.13 60.27
CA LYS A 935 -28.27 7.53 60.72
C LYS A 935 -29.21 8.49 59.96
N ARG A 936 -30.28 8.91 60.64
CA ARG A 936 -31.03 10.20 60.58
C ARG A 936 -32.53 10.10 60.22
N LYS A 937 -33.35 10.84 60.98
CA LYS A 937 -34.79 11.06 60.82
C LYS A 937 -35.14 12.41 60.16
N SER A 938 -34.19 13.08 59.50
CA SER A 938 -34.41 14.41 58.88
C SER A 938 -34.17 14.40 57.36
N GLN A 939 -34.88 15.28 56.64
CA GLN A 939 -34.90 15.38 55.18
C GLN A 939 -33.57 15.86 54.59
N ARG A 940 -33.16 15.30 53.44
CA ARG A 940 -31.83 15.54 52.81
C ARG A 940 -31.73 16.90 52.12
N THR A 941 -30.52 17.48 52.15
CA THR A 941 -30.12 18.60 51.28
C THR A 941 -28.97 18.20 50.35
N TYR A 942 -28.80 18.90 49.20
CA TYR A 942 -27.75 18.63 48.20
C TYR A 942 -26.32 18.69 48.76
N LYS A 943 -26.10 19.40 49.88
CA LYS A 943 -24.78 19.54 50.51
C LYS A 943 -24.34 18.29 51.30
N ASP A 944 -25.20 17.27 51.44
CA ASP A 944 -24.92 16.07 52.24
C ASP A 944 -24.44 14.85 51.41
N SER A 945 -24.21 14.99 50.10
CA SER A 945 -23.83 13.87 49.22
C SER A 945 -22.35 13.48 49.36
N ASN A 946 -22.09 12.21 49.67
CA ASN A 946 -20.78 11.56 49.61
C ASN A 946 -20.83 10.31 48.68
N LYS A 947 -19.67 9.68 48.42
CA LYS A 947 -19.55 8.49 47.56
C LYS A 947 -20.37 7.25 47.99
N TYR A 948 -20.96 7.26 49.18
CA TYR A 948 -21.76 6.17 49.74
C TYR A 948 -23.23 6.56 49.95
N THR A 949 -23.64 7.71 49.43
CA THR A 949 -25.00 8.23 49.59
C THR A 949 -25.96 7.41 48.73
N MET A 950 -26.75 6.55 49.37
CA MET A 950 -27.81 5.81 48.67
C MET A 950 -28.91 6.79 48.26
N PHE A 951 -29.16 6.96 46.98
CA PHE A 951 -30.29 7.75 46.47
C PHE A 951 -31.56 6.92 46.60
N THR A 952 -32.50 7.35 47.45
CA THR A 952 -33.87 6.82 47.42
C THR A 952 -34.52 7.34 46.15
N GLU A 953 -35.25 6.48 45.44
CA GLU A 953 -36.00 6.85 44.23
C GLU A 953 -36.89 8.07 44.40
#